data_AF-A0A8K9WRI1-F1
#
_entry.id   AF-A0A8K9WRI1-F1
#
_cell.length_a   1.000
_cell.length_b   1.000
_cell.length_c   1.000
_cell.angle_alpha   90.00
_cell.angle_beta   90.00
_cell.angle_gamma   90.00
#
_symmetry.space_group_name_H-M   'P 1'
#
loop_
_entity.id
_entity.type
_entity.pdbx_description
1 polymer ?
#
loop_
_entity_poly.entity_id
_entity_poly.type
_entity_poly.pdbx_seq_one_letter_code
_entity_poly.pdbx_strand_id
1 'polypeptide(L)'
;MLGNVRRSLGSSDWASVGIYYLGLAEEKEAELNNRLAVDWLVQAAKQGRKSAARLLQRCWIQRKGIGEDNEEEVRRLSTESKFEQTVRKAAMMMFRKLNPGRKEKMAVSEMMENVGQVNAVHAGQFVDLDDFVEITKRYTQGMAPSTGSTQSQGPAQTSGEKAWENFSALTTLLTRFEPGLDVEQAESNFGWNNLEPYLYFLISVFFIVFSFPVADKGWIPCSELSTVAILFTVVSYKSLSPSGATYAKRALITEVATSLCSLTSLLPQSAVLLRMLSHTFTTLPLGDSVVMKISLPCLLDLYLYFLFFSMARQRGFRGTYCFLVPYLVCFLWCEFSVVLLQNSSPVGLIRTCVGYFLFLFALPVLAVGLAAMVLIQLVKWFLELELTKMIVTLAVCAVPVTLRLWTRFGLSLMDVFHSMSQRGAVKLILCCVTMVMLFFWMYVYHSEGLQGYNSTLTWRQYGQLCGPPAWKVKGVAQTQIFCTHLDGHQVTWTGRFRQVRVAETENGAQSVINLLPVFMGDWLRCLYGETYPKCDPLRNNSANTPDEEEELCVIKALAKHTCHVKRYDSYVLEVGVGMPEEDGVPEDRARDIKLVASHEFRQVLLRLQPGSLVEFSTTLEGRLGGQVPSFELKAIYCLDCDSSLLTAAGQVKIERDWRRTTLNSVKFAFDFFFSPFLSARIDV
;
A
#
# COMPACT_ATOMS: atom_id res chain seq x y z
N MET A 1 35.85 33.72 33.31
CA MET A 1 36.66 32.75 34.10
C MET A 1 36.35 31.29 33.78
N LEU A 2 35.09 30.85 33.70
CA LEU A 2 34.71 29.44 33.45
C LEU A 2 35.33 28.81 32.18
N GLY A 3 35.46 29.57 31.08
CA GLY A 3 36.07 29.07 29.84
C GLY A 3 37.57 28.73 29.94
N ASN A 4 38.33 29.44 30.79
CA ASN A 4 39.75 29.15 31.00
C ASN A 4 39.94 27.96 31.95
N VAL A 5 39.07 27.81 32.94
CA VAL A 5 39.03 26.65 33.85
C VAL A 5 38.64 25.37 33.11
N ARG A 6 37.72 25.45 32.13
CA ARG A 6 37.36 24.32 31.25
C ARG A 6 38.52 23.81 30.39
N ARG A 7 39.49 24.65 30.02
CA ARG A 7 40.63 24.25 29.19
C ARG A 7 41.77 23.58 29.97
N SER A 8 41.84 23.79 31.29
CA SER A 8 42.92 23.26 32.15
C SER A 8 42.56 21.97 32.89
N LEU A 9 41.27 21.69 33.10
CA LEU A 9 40.77 20.52 33.84
C LEU A 9 40.55 19.30 32.94
N GLY A 10 40.90 18.11 33.41
CA GLY A 10 40.62 16.85 32.72
C GLY A 10 39.16 16.40 32.88
N SER A 11 38.71 15.45 32.06
CA SER A 11 37.35 14.89 32.14
C SER A 11 37.01 14.26 33.50
N SER A 12 38.03 13.88 34.29
CA SER A 12 37.88 13.45 35.68
C SER A 12 37.43 14.52 36.61
N ASP A 13 37.93 15.71 36.36
CA ASP A 13 37.79 16.79 37.28
C ASP A 13 36.43 17.46 37.05
N TRP A 14 35.91 17.44 35.81
CA TRP A 14 34.57 17.95 35.49
C TRP A 14 33.44 17.18 36.18
N ALA A 15 33.53 15.84 36.27
CA ALA A 15 32.51 15.06 36.96
C ALA A 15 32.54 15.28 38.47
N SER A 16 33.73 15.42 39.06
CA SER A 16 33.90 15.75 40.48
C SER A 16 33.39 17.15 40.80
N VAL A 17 33.64 18.12 39.90
CA VAL A 17 33.09 19.48 40.00
C VAL A 17 31.57 19.48 39.89
N GLY A 18 30.99 18.69 38.98
CA GLY A 18 29.55 18.51 38.88
C GLY A 18 28.93 17.94 40.17
N ILE A 19 29.58 16.94 40.78
CA ILE A 19 29.16 16.36 42.08
C ILE A 19 29.26 17.42 43.20
N TYR A 20 30.33 18.21 43.22
CA TYR A 20 30.50 19.28 44.19
C TYR A 20 29.37 20.31 44.12
N TYR A 21 29.01 20.77 42.91
CA TYR A 21 27.90 21.71 42.73
C TYR A 21 26.52 21.09 43.03
N LEU A 22 26.32 19.78 42.82
CA LEU A 22 25.11 19.10 43.28
C LEU A 22 25.00 19.10 44.80
N GLY A 23 26.10 18.88 45.52
CA GLY A 23 26.13 18.97 46.99
C GLY A 23 25.93 20.42 47.47
N LEU A 24 26.58 21.39 46.82
CA LEU A 24 26.44 22.80 47.14
C LEU A 24 25.01 23.30 46.91
N ALA A 25 24.29 22.75 45.93
CA ALA A 25 22.89 23.07 45.67
C ALA A 25 21.94 22.63 46.80
N GLU A 26 22.34 21.67 47.64
CA GLU A 26 21.57 21.29 48.84
C GLU A 26 21.77 22.29 49.99
N GLU A 27 22.88 23.05 49.97
CA GLU A 27 23.22 24.02 51.02
C GLU A 27 22.85 25.46 50.66
N LYS A 28 23.12 25.91 49.42
CA LYS A 28 22.95 27.30 48.97
C LYS A 28 22.57 27.39 47.49
N GLU A 29 21.79 28.41 47.14
CA GLU A 29 21.46 28.80 45.75
C GLU A 29 21.11 27.60 44.85
N ALA A 30 20.09 26.83 45.25
CA ALA A 30 19.75 25.54 44.66
C ALA A 30 19.58 25.60 43.13
N GLU A 31 18.86 26.59 42.58
CA GLU A 31 18.66 26.70 41.12
C GLU A 31 19.95 26.98 40.35
N LEU A 32 20.76 27.94 40.82
CA LEU A 32 22.00 28.32 40.17
C LEU A 32 23.01 27.15 40.20
N ASN A 33 23.17 26.54 41.38
CA ASN A 33 24.13 25.45 41.57
C ASN A 33 23.69 24.16 40.87
N ASN A 34 22.38 23.84 40.83
CA ASN A 34 21.88 22.72 40.03
C ASN A 34 22.12 22.95 38.52
N ARG A 35 21.92 24.17 38.02
CA ARG A 35 22.16 24.49 36.60
C ARG A 35 23.65 24.38 36.26
N LEU A 36 24.54 24.92 37.10
CA LEU A 36 25.99 24.77 36.96
C LEU A 36 26.44 23.31 37.03
N ALA A 37 25.87 22.53 37.96
CA ALA A 37 26.16 21.12 38.09
C ALA A 37 25.80 20.34 36.81
N VAL A 38 24.59 20.55 36.27
CA VAL A 38 24.16 19.94 35.01
C VAL A 38 25.09 20.33 33.87
N ASP A 39 25.51 21.60 33.78
CA ASP A 39 26.43 22.08 32.75
C ASP A 39 27.78 21.34 32.77
N TRP A 40 28.35 21.10 33.96
CA TRP A 40 29.58 20.32 34.13
C TRP A 40 29.38 18.83 33.85
N LEU A 41 28.24 18.28 34.28
CA LEU A 41 27.90 16.87 34.05
C LEU A 41 27.63 16.58 32.57
N VAL A 42 27.02 17.51 31.81
CA VAL A 42 26.85 17.41 30.36
C VAL A 42 28.22 17.31 29.69
N GLN A 43 29.15 18.21 30.03
CA GLN A 43 30.50 18.17 29.46
C GLN A 43 31.23 16.87 29.81
N ALA A 44 31.11 16.39 31.05
CA ALA A 44 31.70 15.10 31.46
C ALA A 44 31.01 13.90 30.78
N ALA A 45 29.70 13.96 30.52
CA ALA A 45 28.96 12.92 29.81
C ALA A 45 29.30 12.90 28.31
N LYS A 46 29.47 14.07 27.67
CA LYS A 46 30.01 14.18 26.30
C LYS A 46 31.37 13.50 26.16
N GLN A 47 32.17 13.52 27.22
CA GLN A 47 33.46 12.82 27.30
C GLN A 47 33.37 11.30 27.51
N GLY A 48 32.17 10.71 27.46
CA GLY A 48 31.94 9.27 27.62
C GLY A 48 32.02 8.77 29.06
N ARG A 49 31.85 9.64 30.06
CA ARG A 49 32.00 9.28 31.49
C ARG A 49 30.70 8.70 32.07
N LYS A 50 30.70 7.38 32.32
CA LYS A 50 29.56 6.61 32.83
C LYS A 50 29.00 7.10 34.18
N SER A 51 29.83 7.68 35.05
CA SER A 51 29.37 8.24 36.33
C SER A 51 28.60 9.56 36.14
N ALA A 52 29.05 10.42 35.23
CA ALA A 52 28.40 11.67 34.92
C ALA A 52 27.03 11.44 34.24
N ALA A 53 26.95 10.51 33.29
CA ALA A 53 25.68 10.14 32.64
C ALA A 53 24.62 9.63 33.64
N ARG A 54 25.04 8.80 34.62
CA ARG A 54 24.13 8.32 35.70
C ARG A 54 23.62 9.45 36.59
N LEU A 55 24.47 10.42 36.92
CA LEU A 55 24.06 11.61 37.68
C LEU A 55 23.14 12.51 36.84
N LEU A 56 23.45 12.69 35.56
CA LEU A 56 22.61 13.43 34.62
C LEU A 56 21.20 12.83 34.51
N GLN A 57 21.11 11.50 34.48
CA GLN A 57 19.83 10.77 34.46
C GLN A 57 19.01 11.02 35.73
N ARG A 58 19.67 11.09 36.91
CA ARG A 58 18.99 11.47 38.16
C ARG A 58 18.50 12.91 38.11
N CYS A 59 19.31 13.84 37.60
CA CYS A 59 18.90 15.23 37.39
C CYS A 59 17.70 15.33 36.43
N TRP A 60 17.69 14.53 35.35
CA TRP A 60 16.58 14.43 34.40
C TRP A 60 15.27 13.99 35.06
N ILE A 61 15.31 12.88 35.81
CA ILE A 61 14.13 12.32 36.50
C ILE A 61 13.61 13.31 37.56
N GLN A 62 14.49 13.98 38.27
CA GLN A 62 14.14 14.94 39.32
C GLN A 62 13.87 16.36 38.79
N ARG A 63 13.99 16.61 37.48
CA ARG A 63 13.88 17.93 36.84
C ARG A 63 14.78 19.01 37.47
N LYS A 64 15.96 18.64 38.00
CA LYS A 64 16.90 19.57 38.66
C LYS A 64 17.90 20.16 37.66
N GLY A 65 18.00 21.49 37.60
CA GLY A 65 19.00 22.20 36.79
C GLY A 65 18.76 22.17 35.28
N ILE A 66 17.53 21.86 34.86
CA ILE A 66 17.12 21.75 33.45
C ILE A 66 16.35 23.01 33.06
N GLY A 67 16.76 23.67 31.98
CA GLY A 67 16.10 24.81 31.36
C GLY A 67 15.95 24.59 29.86
N GLU A 68 15.26 25.50 29.18
CA GLU A 68 14.99 25.41 27.72
C GLU A 68 16.27 25.35 26.88
N ASP A 69 17.38 25.87 27.38
CA ASP A 69 18.69 25.90 26.71
C ASP A 69 19.46 24.57 26.78
N ASN A 70 19.25 23.76 27.82
CA ASN A 70 19.98 22.51 28.02
C ASN A 70 19.10 21.25 27.97
N GLU A 71 17.77 21.39 27.89
CA GLU A 71 16.82 20.28 27.97
C GLU A 71 17.06 19.22 26.90
N GLU A 72 17.24 19.60 25.63
CA GLU A 72 17.46 18.64 24.54
C GLU A 72 18.75 17.83 24.72
N GLU A 73 19.82 18.50 25.13
CA GLU A 73 21.14 17.88 25.29
C GLU A 73 21.18 16.95 26.51
N VAL A 74 20.57 17.37 27.63
CA VAL A 74 20.41 16.54 28.82
C VAL A 74 19.52 15.34 28.51
N ARG A 75 18.41 15.52 27.80
CA ARG A 75 17.53 14.42 27.35
C ARG A 75 18.31 13.41 26.51
N ARG A 76 19.06 13.88 25.50
CA ARG A 76 19.84 13.01 24.61
C ARG A 76 20.86 12.20 25.40
N LEU A 77 21.65 12.82 26.28
CA LEU A 77 22.72 12.15 27.04
C LEU A 77 22.21 11.24 28.17
N SER A 78 21.10 11.61 28.82
CA SER A 78 20.51 10.84 29.92
C SER A 78 19.71 9.61 29.45
N THR A 79 19.18 9.63 28.23
CA THR A 79 18.45 8.51 27.63
C THR A 79 19.36 7.51 26.90
N GLU A 80 20.66 7.81 26.78
CA GLU A 80 21.60 6.89 26.12
C GLU A 80 21.72 5.57 26.86
N SER A 81 21.63 4.47 26.12
CA SER A 81 21.85 3.13 26.67
C SER A 81 23.32 2.93 27.07
N LYS A 82 23.57 1.95 27.95
CA LYS A 82 24.94 1.55 28.35
C LYS A 82 25.82 1.19 27.14
N PHE A 83 25.22 0.61 26.10
CA PHE A 83 25.89 0.31 24.84
C PHE A 83 26.31 1.61 24.13
N GLU A 84 25.38 2.54 23.92
CA GLU A 84 25.65 3.82 23.26
C GLU A 84 26.73 4.65 23.98
N GLN A 85 26.71 4.68 25.32
CA GLN A 85 27.75 5.33 26.11
C GLN A 85 29.14 4.69 25.90
N THR A 86 29.18 3.37 25.71
CA THR A 86 30.43 2.62 25.49
C THR A 86 30.96 2.86 24.07
N VAL A 87 30.08 2.91 23.06
CA VAL A 87 30.42 3.31 21.69
C VAL A 87 30.94 4.74 21.65
N ARG A 88 30.26 5.70 22.31
CA ARG A 88 30.68 7.10 22.42
C ARG A 88 32.09 7.21 22.98
N LYS A 89 32.40 6.47 24.06
CA LYS A 89 33.73 6.46 24.66
C LYS A 89 34.78 5.89 23.69
N ALA A 90 34.49 4.78 23.02
CA ALA A 90 35.39 4.18 22.04
C ALA A 90 35.66 5.12 20.85
N ALA A 91 34.60 5.70 20.28
CA ALA A 91 34.67 6.66 19.18
C ALA A 91 35.49 7.90 19.57
N MET A 92 35.30 8.41 20.79
CA MET A 92 36.09 9.54 21.29
C MET A 92 37.58 9.21 21.41
N MET A 93 37.92 8.05 21.96
CA MET A 93 39.33 7.62 22.09
C MET A 93 39.98 7.44 20.71
N MET A 94 39.22 6.90 19.75
CA MET A 94 39.64 6.79 18.36
C MET A 94 39.86 8.17 17.73
N PHE A 95 38.90 9.10 17.81
CA PHE A 95 39.03 10.44 17.26
C PHE A 95 40.22 11.21 17.84
N ARG A 96 40.44 11.13 19.15
CA ARG A 96 41.61 11.75 19.80
C ARG A 96 42.93 11.22 19.29
N LYS A 97 43.00 9.92 18.98
CA LYS A 97 44.20 9.29 18.42
C LYS A 97 44.43 9.71 16.98
N LEU A 98 43.36 9.90 16.22
CA LEU A 98 43.38 10.42 14.86
C LEU A 98 43.62 11.94 14.80
N ASN A 99 43.44 12.65 15.92
CA ASN A 99 43.60 14.10 16.05
C ASN A 99 44.67 14.48 17.10
N PRO A 100 45.95 14.19 16.82
CA PRO A 100 47.04 14.56 17.74
C PRO A 100 47.12 16.07 17.97
N GLY A 101 46.76 16.89 16.98
CA GLY A 101 46.74 18.35 17.05
C GLY A 101 45.55 18.95 17.81
N ARG A 102 44.60 18.15 18.29
CA ARG A 102 43.35 18.58 18.97
C ARG A 102 42.60 19.70 18.24
N LYS A 103 42.53 19.62 16.91
CA LYS A 103 41.75 20.56 16.09
C LYS A 103 40.25 20.40 16.39
N GLU A 104 39.52 21.51 16.48
CA GLU A 104 38.07 21.51 16.72
C GLU A 104 37.29 20.87 15.57
N LYS A 105 37.75 21.09 14.33
CA LYS A 105 37.24 20.46 13.12
C LYS A 105 38.40 19.89 12.33
N MET A 106 38.28 18.64 11.89
CA MET A 106 39.30 17.97 11.09
C MET A 106 38.78 17.67 9.69
N ALA A 107 39.59 17.95 8.67
CA ALA A 107 39.29 17.53 7.32
C ALA A 107 39.40 16.00 7.22
N VAL A 108 38.46 15.35 6.53
CA VAL A 108 38.47 13.90 6.33
C VAL A 108 39.77 13.43 5.66
N SER A 109 40.36 14.25 4.78
CA SER A 109 41.65 13.96 4.14
C SER A 109 42.81 13.87 5.15
N GLU A 110 42.87 14.78 6.12
CA GLU A 110 43.89 14.78 7.19
C GLU A 110 43.68 13.58 8.14
N MET A 111 42.41 13.22 8.37
CA MET A 111 42.07 12.04 9.17
C MET A 111 42.52 10.73 8.51
N MET A 112 42.35 10.61 7.18
CA MET A 112 42.77 9.44 6.40
C MET A 112 44.29 9.34 6.26
N GLU A 113 44.99 10.47 6.18
CA GLU A 113 46.45 10.54 6.24
C GLU A 113 46.98 9.98 7.56
N ASN A 114 46.34 10.32 8.69
CA ASN A 114 46.69 9.78 10.00
C ASN A 114 46.38 8.26 10.16
N VAL A 115 45.54 7.69 9.28
CA VAL A 115 45.26 6.24 9.21
C VAL A 115 46.19 5.53 8.22
N GLY A 116 47.01 6.26 7.46
CA GLY A 116 47.96 5.70 6.48
C GLY A 116 47.29 5.17 5.21
N GLN A 117 46.01 5.48 4.96
CA GLN A 117 45.33 5.13 3.70
C GLN A 117 45.45 6.27 2.70
N VAL A 118 46.41 6.14 1.79
CA VAL A 118 46.63 7.09 0.69
C VAL A 118 45.88 6.56 -0.53
N ASN A 119 44.60 6.93 -0.68
CA ASN A 119 43.95 7.00 -2.01
C ASN A 119 42.69 7.88 -1.99
N ALA A 120 42.69 8.80 -2.96
CA ALA A 120 41.74 9.86 -3.34
C ALA A 120 40.29 9.79 -2.80
N VAL A 121 39.93 10.72 -1.90
CA VAL A 121 38.55 11.21 -1.69
C VAL A 121 38.57 12.72 -1.38
N HIS A 122 37.52 13.43 -1.81
CA HIS A 122 37.34 14.88 -1.80
C HIS A 122 37.77 15.62 -0.52
N ALA A 123 38.63 16.62 -0.71
CA ALA A 123 39.25 17.48 0.32
C ALA A 123 38.32 18.56 0.94
N GLY A 124 37.01 18.33 1.04
CA GLY A 124 36.04 19.38 1.41
C GLY A 124 35.25 19.16 2.70
N GLN A 125 35.23 17.94 3.26
CA GLN A 125 34.35 17.62 4.38
C GLN A 125 35.12 17.71 5.71
N PHE A 126 34.61 18.53 6.63
CA PHE A 126 35.12 18.66 7.98
C PHE A 126 34.22 17.88 8.93
N VAL A 127 34.83 17.13 9.85
CA VAL A 127 34.14 16.34 10.88
C VAL A 127 34.62 16.81 12.24
N ASP A 128 33.68 17.18 13.11
CA ASP A 128 33.97 17.45 14.52
C ASP A 128 33.77 16.19 15.39
N LEU A 129 34.07 16.30 16.68
CA LEU A 129 33.98 15.18 17.61
C LEU A 129 32.56 14.65 17.77
N ASP A 130 31.56 15.53 17.85
CA ASP A 130 30.18 15.15 18.08
C ASP A 130 29.60 14.48 16.82
N ASP A 131 29.96 14.97 15.63
CA ASP A 131 29.66 14.34 14.35
C ASP A 131 30.29 12.95 14.24
N PHE A 132 31.57 12.80 14.58
CA PHE A 132 32.27 11.50 14.51
C PHE A 132 31.67 10.46 15.46
N VAL A 133 31.33 10.89 16.68
CA VAL A 133 30.65 10.04 17.68
C VAL A 133 29.29 9.60 17.17
N GLU A 134 28.51 10.51 16.60
CA GLU A 134 27.17 10.19 16.08
C GLU A 134 27.24 9.26 14.86
N ILE A 135 28.19 9.49 13.94
CA ILE A 135 28.44 8.60 12.79
C ILE A 135 28.78 7.20 13.28
N THR A 136 29.71 7.09 14.24
CA THR A 136 30.13 5.81 14.80
C THR A 136 28.97 5.11 15.52
N LYS A 137 28.20 5.85 16.32
CA LYS A 137 27.00 5.36 17.01
C LYS A 137 25.98 4.78 16.03
N ARG A 138 25.62 5.53 14.98
CA ARG A 138 24.69 5.07 13.94
C ARG A 138 25.20 3.82 13.24
N TYR A 139 26.49 3.78 12.92
CA TYR A 139 27.11 2.62 12.29
C TYR A 139 27.03 1.36 13.16
N THR A 140 27.30 1.49 14.47
CA THR A 140 27.19 0.37 15.43
C THR A 140 25.75 -0.08 15.67
N GLN A 141 24.77 0.75 15.33
CA GLN A 141 23.34 0.43 15.36
C GLN A 141 22.84 -0.13 14.02
N GLY A 142 23.71 -0.26 13.01
CA GLY A 142 23.35 -0.75 11.69
C GLY A 142 22.72 0.28 10.76
N MET A 143 22.85 1.57 11.07
CA MET A 143 22.46 2.66 10.19
C MET A 143 23.70 3.12 9.41
N ALA A 144 23.72 2.93 8.09
CA ALA A 144 24.76 3.50 7.24
C ALA A 144 24.69 5.04 7.32
N PRO A 145 25.83 5.76 7.37
CA PRO A 145 25.81 7.22 7.38
C PRO A 145 25.33 7.69 6.00
N SER A 146 24.30 8.51 5.95
CA SER A 146 23.99 9.29 4.75
C SER A 146 25.18 10.22 4.51
N THR A 147 25.98 9.94 3.48
CA THR A 147 27.02 10.88 3.03
C THR A 147 26.33 12.20 2.68
N GLY A 148 26.59 13.23 3.48
CA GLY A 148 26.07 14.57 3.26
C GLY A 148 26.44 15.06 1.86
N SER A 149 25.42 15.39 1.08
CA SER A 149 25.41 16.22 -0.13
C SER A 149 26.58 16.10 -1.11
N THR A 150 26.23 15.63 -2.30
CA THR A 150 26.94 15.79 -3.59
C THR A 150 27.99 14.73 -3.90
N GLN A 151 27.51 13.54 -4.26
CA GLN A 151 27.97 12.86 -5.46
C GLN A 151 26.87 11.97 -6.01
N SER A 152 26.65 12.07 -7.31
CA SER A 152 25.89 11.12 -8.11
C SER A 152 26.57 9.76 -8.09
N GLN A 153 26.33 8.99 -7.04
CA GLN A 153 26.25 7.54 -7.18
C GLN A 153 24.76 7.20 -7.17
N GLY A 154 24.33 6.49 -8.22
CA GLY A 154 22.96 6.03 -8.37
C GLY A 154 22.47 5.27 -7.13
N PRO A 155 21.15 5.05 -7.02
CA PRO A 155 20.50 4.57 -5.82
C PRO A 155 21.17 3.28 -5.31
N ALA A 156 21.68 3.35 -4.07
CA ALA A 156 21.94 2.27 -3.13
C ALA A 156 22.62 1.00 -3.70
N GLN A 157 23.95 1.03 -3.81
CA GLN A 157 24.76 -0.18 -3.94
C GLN A 157 25.82 -0.27 -2.82
N THR A 158 25.38 -0.71 -1.65
CA THR A 158 26.24 -1.50 -0.76
C THR A 158 25.51 -2.81 -0.52
N SER A 159 25.93 -3.88 -1.20
CA SER A 159 25.45 -5.23 -0.91
C SER A 159 25.54 -5.47 0.60
N GLY A 160 24.55 -6.16 1.19
CA GLY A 160 24.50 -6.41 2.64
C GLY A 160 25.80 -7.01 3.20
N GLU A 161 26.55 -7.74 2.37
CA GLU A 161 27.88 -8.25 2.72
C GLU A 161 28.95 -7.16 2.86
N LYS A 162 29.03 -6.18 1.93
CA LYS A 162 29.98 -5.06 2.07
C LYS A 162 29.62 -4.19 3.27
N ALA A 163 28.33 -4.00 3.52
CA ALA A 163 27.85 -3.29 4.71
C ALA A 163 28.24 -4.06 5.99
N TRP A 164 28.07 -5.38 6.01
CA TRP A 164 28.48 -6.24 7.12
C TRP A 164 30.00 -6.30 7.31
N GLU A 165 30.79 -6.37 6.24
CA GLU A 165 32.26 -6.38 6.29
C GLU A 165 32.79 -5.07 6.87
N ASN A 166 32.28 -3.93 6.41
CA ASN A 166 32.65 -2.63 6.95
C ASN A 166 32.19 -2.47 8.41
N PHE A 167 30.98 -2.96 8.75
CA PHE A 167 30.48 -3.03 10.13
C PHE A 167 31.39 -3.86 11.02
N SER A 168 31.72 -5.08 10.59
CA SER A 168 32.62 -6.00 11.30
C SER A 168 34.02 -5.41 11.48
N ALA A 169 34.55 -4.74 10.44
CA ALA A 169 35.83 -4.05 10.51
C ALA A 169 35.80 -2.91 11.53
N LEU A 170 34.72 -2.11 11.55
CA LEU A 170 34.58 -1.02 12.51
C LEU A 170 34.40 -1.54 13.94
N THR A 171 33.56 -2.55 14.17
CA THR A 171 33.36 -3.11 15.52
C THR A 171 34.64 -3.75 16.05
N THR A 172 35.40 -4.46 15.19
CA THR A 172 36.73 -5.00 15.52
C THR A 172 37.74 -3.89 15.84
N LEU A 173 37.66 -2.75 15.17
CA LEU A 173 38.50 -1.61 15.48
C LEU A 173 38.11 -0.99 16.82
N LEU A 174 36.81 -0.80 17.07
CA LEU A 174 36.30 -0.17 18.30
C LEU A 174 36.62 -0.99 19.56
N THR A 175 36.61 -2.33 19.48
CA THR A 175 37.00 -3.19 20.60
C THR A 175 38.47 -3.01 21.01
N ARG A 176 39.34 -2.59 20.08
CA ARG A 176 40.74 -2.24 20.40
C ARG A 176 40.85 -0.99 21.27
N PHE A 177 39.88 -0.07 21.18
CA PHE A 177 39.82 1.14 22.00
C PHE A 177 39.06 0.92 23.31
N GLU A 178 37.95 0.17 23.29
CA GLU A 178 37.17 -0.17 24.47
C GLU A 178 36.83 -1.68 24.47
N PRO A 179 37.59 -2.53 25.19
CA PRO A 179 37.39 -3.98 25.16
C PRO A 179 36.08 -4.44 25.81
N GLY A 180 35.39 -3.57 26.55
CA GLY A 180 34.07 -3.85 27.14
C GLY A 180 32.89 -3.53 26.22
N LEU A 181 33.12 -3.32 24.92
CA LEU A 181 32.06 -3.12 23.94
C LEU A 181 31.32 -4.43 23.66
N ASP A 182 30.00 -4.41 23.82
CA ASP A 182 29.13 -5.55 23.55
C ASP A 182 28.89 -5.71 22.04
N VAL A 183 29.73 -6.53 21.40
CA VAL A 183 29.69 -6.75 19.95
C VAL A 183 28.44 -7.54 19.55
N GLU A 184 27.95 -8.45 20.40
CA GLU A 184 26.76 -9.26 20.09
C GLU A 184 25.51 -8.37 19.99
N GLN A 185 25.37 -7.39 20.89
CA GLN A 185 24.29 -6.40 20.81
C GLN A 185 24.39 -5.56 19.54
N ALA A 186 25.60 -5.18 19.12
CA ALA A 186 25.81 -4.43 17.87
C ALA A 186 25.43 -5.26 16.64
N GLU A 187 25.85 -6.53 16.58
CA GLU A 187 25.51 -7.47 15.51
C GLU A 187 23.99 -7.67 15.41
N SER A 188 23.32 -7.82 16.55
CA SER A 188 21.86 -7.97 16.62
C SER A 188 21.13 -6.73 16.10
N ASN A 189 21.55 -5.54 16.55
CA ASN A 189 20.96 -4.27 16.09
C ASN A 189 21.15 -4.09 14.57
N PHE A 190 22.35 -4.42 14.06
CA PHE A 190 22.61 -4.42 12.62
C PHE A 190 21.71 -5.40 11.86
N GLY A 191 21.52 -6.60 12.40
CA GLY A 191 20.64 -7.62 11.82
C GLY A 191 19.19 -7.14 11.70
N TRP A 192 18.62 -6.64 12.80
CA TRP A 192 17.22 -6.18 12.82
C TRP A 192 16.97 -4.96 11.93
N ASN A 193 17.85 -3.95 11.98
CA ASN A 193 17.68 -2.73 11.19
C ASN A 193 17.76 -2.99 9.68
N ASN A 194 18.57 -3.98 9.26
CA ASN A 194 18.65 -4.38 7.86
C ASN A 194 17.55 -5.39 7.45
N LEU A 195 16.97 -6.14 8.40
CA LEU A 195 15.90 -7.10 8.15
C LEU A 195 14.52 -6.43 8.07
N GLU A 196 14.33 -5.34 8.82
CA GLU A 196 13.07 -4.59 8.93
C GLU A 196 12.39 -4.28 7.56
N PRO A 197 13.08 -3.71 6.54
CA PRO A 197 12.44 -3.43 5.25
C PRO A 197 11.95 -4.70 4.53
N TYR A 198 12.66 -5.83 4.69
CA TYR A 198 12.24 -7.10 4.12
C TYR A 198 11.00 -7.66 4.80
N LEU A 199 10.85 -7.44 6.10
CA LEU A 199 9.66 -7.83 6.84
C LEU A 199 8.42 -7.07 6.34
N TYR A 200 8.53 -5.75 6.09
CA TYR A 200 7.43 -4.98 5.48
C TYR A 200 7.09 -5.48 4.07
N PHE A 201 8.10 -5.84 3.27
CA PHE A 201 7.86 -6.42 1.96
C PHE A 201 7.10 -7.74 2.05
N LEU A 202 7.53 -8.67 2.92
CA LEU A 202 6.87 -9.97 3.10
C LEU A 202 5.41 -9.82 3.57
N ILE A 203 5.15 -8.90 4.50
CA ILE A 203 3.78 -8.56 4.93
C ILE A 203 2.98 -8.02 3.75
N SER A 204 3.55 -7.13 2.93
CA SER A 204 2.85 -6.56 1.77
C SER A 204 2.50 -7.62 0.74
N VAL A 205 3.41 -8.57 0.48
CA VAL A 205 3.16 -9.70 -0.43
C VAL A 205 1.99 -10.54 0.05
N PHE A 206 1.87 -10.79 1.36
CA PHE A 206 0.73 -11.51 1.92
C PHE A 206 -0.61 -10.82 1.52
N PHE A 207 -0.72 -9.50 1.64
CA PHE A 207 -1.94 -8.79 1.22
C PHE A 207 -2.20 -8.87 -0.28
N ILE A 208 -1.16 -8.77 -1.10
CA ILE A 208 -1.30 -8.89 -2.57
C ILE A 208 -1.83 -10.27 -2.95
N VAL A 209 -1.28 -11.34 -2.34
CA VAL A 209 -1.68 -12.73 -2.62
C VAL A 209 -3.15 -12.99 -2.27
N PHE A 210 -3.66 -12.43 -1.17
CA PHE A 210 -5.08 -12.57 -0.79
C PHE A 210 -6.03 -11.65 -1.57
N SER A 211 -5.59 -10.45 -1.95
CA SER A 211 -6.44 -9.48 -2.68
C SER A 211 -6.55 -9.79 -4.17
N PHE A 212 -5.51 -10.34 -4.79
CA PHE A 212 -5.49 -10.68 -6.21
C PHE A 212 -6.65 -11.60 -6.67
N PRO A 213 -6.98 -12.72 -5.99
CA PRO A 213 -8.09 -13.59 -6.38
C PRO A 213 -9.49 -12.98 -6.13
N VAL A 214 -9.59 -11.99 -5.24
CA VAL A 214 -10.84 -11.27 -4.94
C VAL A 214 -11.14 -10.20 -5.97
N ALA A 215 -10.09 -9.60 -6.55
CA ALA A 215 -10.22 -8.50 -7.50
C ALA A 215 -10.66 -8.98 -8.89
N ASP A 216 -11.51 -8.18 -9.54
CA ASP A 216 -11.93 -8.42 -10.92
C ASP A 216 -10.75 -8.23 -11.88
N LYS A 217 -10.34 -9.32 -12.54
CA LYS A 217 -9.20 -9.37 -13.46
C LYS A 217 -9.40 -8.48 -14.69
N GLY A 218 -10.64 -8.11 -15.03
CA GLY A 218 -10.93 -7.20 -16.15
C GLY A 218 -10.37 -5.78 -15.96
N TRP A 219 -10.16 -5.36 -14.71
CA TRP A 219 -9.66 -4.02 -14.36
C TRP A 219 -8.16 -3.99 -14.12
N ILE A 220 -7.52 -5.14 -13.90
CA ILE A 220 -6.10 -5.22 -13.56
C ILE A 220 -5.26 -5.29 -14.83
N PRO A 221 -4.33 -4.34 -15.07
CA PRO A 221 -3.41 -4.41 -16.21
C PRO A 221 -2.31 -5.45 -15.96
N CYS A 222 -2.68 -6.74 -15.95
CA CYS A 222 -1.78 -7.86 -15.60
C CYS A 222 -0.50 -7.89 -16.45
N SER A 223 -0.61 -7.54 -17.73
CA SER A 223 0.52 -7.52 -18.67
C SER A 223 1.54 -6.40 -18.41
N GLU A 224 1.10 -5.25 -17.89
CA GLU A 224 2.01 -4.15 -17.53
C GLU A 224 2.69 -4.48 -16.20
N LEU A 225 1.88 -4.91 -15.23
CA LEU A 225 2.37 -5.27 -13.90
C LEU A 225 3.35 -6.45 -13.95
N SER A 226 3.16 -7.41 -14.86
CA SER A 226 4.11 -8.52 -15.04
C SER A 226 5.48 -8.04 -15.49
N THR A 227 5.55 -7.06 -16.41
CA THR A 227 6.84 -6.49 -16.85
C THR A 227 7.52 -5.70 -15.74
N VAL A 228 6.75 -4.95 -14.94
CA VAL A 228 7.25 -4.25 -13.75
C VAL A 228 7.78 -5.24 -12.72
N ALA A 229 7.07 -6.35 -12.47
CA ALA A 229 7.52 -7.41 -11.57
C ALA A 229 8.84 -8.05 -12.06
N ILE A 230 8.95 -8.36 -13.36
CA ILE A 230 10.21 -8.86 -13.97
C ILE A 230 11.36 -7.86 -13.79
N LEU A 231 11.11 -6.56 -14.00
CA LEU A 231 12.11 -5.51 -13.78
C LEU A 231 12.59 -5.53 -12.33
N PHE A 232 11.67 -5.61 -11.36
CA PHE A 232 12.02 -5.70 -9.95
C PHE A 232 12.78 -6.98 -9.61
N THR A 233 12.43 -8.14 -10.19
CA THR A 233 13.24 -9.37 -10.05
C THR A 233 14.69 -9.14 -10.49
N VAL A 234 14.91 -8.50 -11.65
CA VAL A 234 16.26 -8.22 -12.17
C VAL A 234 17.02 -7.23 -11.28
N VAL A 235 16.36 -6.17 -10.82
CA VAL A 235 16.95 -5.17 -9.92
C VAL A 235 17.31 -5.79 -8.58
N SER A 236 16.40 -6.58 -7.99
CA SER A 236 16.64 -7.32 -6.75
C SER A 236 17.80 -8.30 -6.92
N TYR A 237 17.84 -9.08 -8.01
CA TYR A 237 18.96 -9.99 -8.30
C TYR A 237 20.30 -9.26 -8.37
N LYS A 238 20.38 -8.12 -9.06
CA LYS A 238 21.61 -7.30 -9.13
C LYS A 238 22.01 -6.69 -7.79
N SER A 239 21.08 -6.56 -6.85
CA SER A 239 21.35 -6.09 -5.49
C SER A 239 21.92 -7.19 -4.58
N LEU A 240 21.88 -8.46 -4.97
CA LEU A 240 22.44 -9.55 -4.16
C LEU A 240 23.97 -9.50 -4.13
N SER A 241 24.52 -9.98 -3.03
CA SER A 241 25.97 -9.99 -2.82
C SER A 241 26.69 -11.07 -3.64
N PRO A 242 27.92 -10.81 -4.15
CA PRO A 242 28.67 -11.76 -4.97
C PRO A 242 28.91 -13.12 -4.32
N SER A 243 29.09 -13.21 -2.99
CA SER A 243 29.32 -14.50 -2.32
C SER A 243 28.10 -15.43 -2.33
N GLY A 244 26.89 -14.87 -2.31
CA GLY A 244 25.62 -15.60 -2.44
C GLY A 244 25.15 -15.74 -3.89
N ALA A 245 25.72 -14.97 -4.81
CA ALA A 245 25.26 -14.87 -6.20
C ALA A 245 25.33 -16.21 -6.95
N THR A 246 26.25 -17.12 -6.61
CA THR A 246 26.34 -18.43 -7.25
C THR A 246 25.14 -19.32 -6.93
N TYR A 247 24.73 -19.37 -5.67
CA TYR A 247 23.55 -20.12 -5.24
C TYR A 247 22.26 -19.44 -5.70
N ALA A 248 22.19 -18.10 -5.58
CA ALA A 248 21.08 -17.31 -6.08
C ALA A 248 20.91 -17.43 -7.60
N LYS A 249 22.00 -17.47 -8.37
CA LYS A 249 21.95 -17.70 -9.82
C LYS A 249 21.37 -19.07 -10.14
N ARG A 250 21.83 -20.12 -9.45
CA ARG A 250 21.30 -21.47 -9.63
C ARG A 250 19.82 -21.53 -9.25
N ALA A 251 19.44 -20.91 -8.15
CA ALA A 251 18.05 -20.86 -7.68
C ALA A 251 17.15 -20.11 -8.69
N LEU A 252 17.57 -18.94 -9.17
CA LEU A 252 16.82 -18.17 -10.16
C LEU A 252 16.69 -18.91 -11.50
N ILE A 253 17.75 -19.59 -11.95
CA ILE A 253 17.69 -20.42 -13.17
C ILE A 253 16.71 -21.57 -12.99
N THR A 254 16.76 -22.25 -11.84
CA THR A 254 15.82 -23.33 -11.51
C THR A 254 14.39 -22.82 -11.52
N GLU A 255 14.12 -21.70 -10.84
CA GLU A 255 12.80 -21.05 -10.74
C GLU A 255 12.24 -20.61 -12.11
N VAL A 256 13.07 -19.99 -12.94
CA VAL A 256 12.69 -19.65 -14.32
C VAL A 256 12.43 -20.90 -15.14
N ALA A 257 13.18 -21.99 -14.93
CA ALA A 257 12.94 -23.25 -15.61
C ALA A 257 11.61 -23.90 -15.16
N THR A 258 11.27 -23.87 -13.87
CA THR A 258 9.98 -24.35 -13.34
C THR A 258 8.82 -23.52 -13.90
N SER A 259 8.99 -22.20 -13.91
CA SER A 259 8.02 -21.24 -14.45
C SER A 259 7.82 -21.43 -15.96
N LEU A 260 8.89 -21.64 -16.71
CA LEU A 260 8.79 -21.90 -18.14
C LEU A 260 8.05 -23.21 -18.41
N CYS A 261 8.31 -24.26 -17.62
CA CYS A 261 7.57 -25.52 -17.70
C CYS A 261 6.09 -25.35 -17.35
N SER A 262 5.73 -24.46 -16.42
CA SER A 262 4.31 -24.18 -16.11
C SER A 262 3.63 -23.39 -17.24
N LEU A 263 4.33 -22.44 -17.87
CA LEU A 263 3.82 -21.68 -19.02
C LEU A 263 3.62 -22.55 -20.28
N THR A 264 4.32 -23.67 -20.46
CA THR A 264 4.09 -24.53 -21.63
C THR A 264 2.68 -25.15 -21.65
N SER A 265 1.96 -25.12 -20.52
CA SER A 265 0.55 -25.51 -20.46
C SER A 265 -0.39 -24.58 -21.25
N LEU A 266 0.04 -23.32 -21.52
CA LEU A 266 -0.71 -22.32 -22.27
C LEU A 266 -0.55 -22.45 -23.80
N LEU A 267 0.36 -23.31 -24.27
CA LEU A 267 0.62 -23.48 -25.70
C LEU A 267 -0.48 -24.30 -26.40
N PRO A 268 -0.72 -24.05 -27.71
CA PRO A 268 -1.71 -24.78 -28.50
C PRO A 268 -1.42 -26.29 -28.54
N GLN A 269 -2.48 -27.09 -28.72
CA GLN A 269 -2.43 -28.56 -28.68
C GLN A 269 -1.42 -29.20 -29.66
N SER A 270 -0.96 -28.48 -30.68
CA SER A 270 0.03 -28.93 -31.66
C SER A 270 1.46 -29.08 -31.09
N ALA A 271 1.80 -28.38 -30.01
CA ALA A 271 3.14 -28.39 -29.43
C ALA A 271 3.33 -29.51 -28.38
N VAL A 272 3.07 -30.76 -28.77
CA VAL A 272 3.04 -31.93 -27.88
C VAL A 272 4.35 -32.07 -27.08
N LEU A 273 5.50 -31.93 -27.72
CA LEU A 273 6.82 -32.07 -27.08
C LEU A 273 7.02 -31.05 -25.94
N LEU A 274 6.63 -29.79 -26.15
CA LEU A 274 6.82 -28.73 -25.15
C LEU A 274 5.82 -28.87 -23.99
N ARG A 275 4.64 -29.42 -24.26
CA ARG A 275 3.60 -29.66 -23.25
C ARG A 275 3.92 -30.86 -22.34
N MET A 276 4.76 -31.80 -22.79
CA MET A 276 5.24 -32.90 -21.93
C MET A 276 6.04 -32.40 -20.73
N LEU A 277 6.67 -31.21 -20.81
CA LEU A 277 7.40 -30.59 -19.69
C LEU A 277 6.46 -30.17 -18.54
N SER A 278 5.20 -29.84 -18.83
CA SER A 278 4.20 -29.45 -17.81
C SER A 278 3.34 -30.63 -17.34
N HIS A 279 3.55 -31.84 -17.88
CA HIS A 279 2.64 -32.95 -17.64
C HIS A 279 2.77 -33.44 -16.19
N THR A 280 1.63 -33.54 -15.51
CA THR A 280 1.58 -34.17 -14.18
C THR A 280 1.48 -35.67 -14.37
N PHE A 281 2.49 -36.43 -13.94
CA PHE A 281 2.53 -37.88 -14.14
C PHE A 281 1.53 -38.59 -13.21
N THR A 282 1.54 -38.23 -11.92
CA THR A 282 0.64 -38.79 -10.92
C THR A 282 0.27 -37.73 -9.87
N THR A 283 -0.92 -37.86 -9.28
CA THR A 283 -1.39 -37.00 -8.19
C THR A 283 -1.69 -37.86 -6.98
N LEU A 284 -1.01 -37.62 -5.86
CA LEU A 284 -1.20 -38.33 -4.60
C LEU A 284 -2.01 -37.46 -3.63
N PRO A 285 -3.24 -37.84 -3.25
CA PRO A 285 -4.00 -37.10 -2.25
C PRO A 285 -3.37 -37.30 -0.85
N LEU A 286 -3.03 -36.20 -0.17
CA LEU A 286 -2.52 -36.17 1.21
C LEU A 286 -3.66 -35.76 2.17
N GLY A 287 -4.81 -36.42 2.05
CA GLY A 287 -6.06 -36.08 2.74
C GLY A 287 -7.07 -35.35 1.86
N ASP A 288 -8.10 -34.80 2.50
CA ASP A 288 -9.25 -34.19 1.80
C ASP A 288 -8.92 -32.83 1.17
N SER A 289 -7.97 -32.08 1.76
CA SER A 289 -7.72 -30.68 1.39
C SER A 289 -6.43 -30.43 0.58
N VAL A 290 -5.51 -31.40 0.51
CA VAL A 290 -4.16 -31.21 -0.07
C VAL A 290 -3.81 -32.36 -1.01
N VAL A 291 -3.31 -32.03 -2.20
CA VAL A 291 -2.86 -32.99 -3.20
C VAL A 291 -1.41 -32.72 -3.57
N MET A 292 -0.56 -33.75 -3.50
CA MET A 292 0.79 -33.71 -4.02
C MET A 292 0.76 -34.07 -5.51
N LYS A 293 1.34 -33.23 -6.35
CA LYS A 293 1.51 -33.53 -7.78
C LYS A 293 2.92 -34.03 -8.00
N ILE A 294 3.10 -35.08 -8.79
CA ILE A 294 4.42 -35.58 -9.19
C ILE A 294 4.62 -35.17 -10.65
N SER A 295 5.47 -34.17 -10.86
CA SER A 295 5.80 -33.61 -12.17
C SER A 295 7.28 -33.23 -12.24
N LEU A 296 7.81 -33.01 -13.45
CA LEU A 296 9.18 -32.51 -13.62
C LEU A 296 9.41 -31.18 -12.87
N PRO A 297 8.47 -30.21 -12.90
CA PRO A 297 8.53 -29.03 -12.03
C PRO A 297 8.76 -29.32 -10.55
N CYS A 298 8.15 -30.37 -9.99
CA CYS A 298 8.31 -30.72 -8.58
C CYS A 298 9.74 -31.13 -8.20
N LEU A 299 10.48 -31.76 -9.12
CA LEU A 299 11.90 -32.10 -8.90
C LEU A 299 12.77 -30.83 -8.88
N LEU A 300 12.44 -29.86 -9.73
CA LEU A 300 13.11 -28.56 -9.76
C LEU A 300 12.81 -27.77 -8.48
N ASP A 301 11.58 -27.77 -7.97
CA ASP A 301 11.27 -27.12 -6.69
C ASP A 301 11.94 -27.80 -5.50
N LEU A 302 12.04 -29.13 -5.48
CA LEU A 302 12.78 -29.82 -4.43
C LEU A 302 14.27 -29.41 -4.44
N TYR A 303 14.85 -29.23 -5.63
CA TYR A 303 16.18 -28.67 -5.78
C TYR A 303 16.25 -27.20 -5.35
N LEU A 304 15.21 -26.40 -5.61
CA LEU A 304 15.10 -25.01 -5.16
C LEU A 304 15.07 -24.93 -3.61
N TYR A 305 14.27 -25.74 -2.93
CA TYR A 305 14.25 -25.83 -1.47
C TYR A 305 15.60 -26.28 -0.89
N PHE A 306 16.29 -27.22 -1.57
CA PHE A 306 17.66 -27.58 -1.21
C PHE A 306 18.63 -26.40 -1.32
N LEU A 307 18.49 -25.56 -2.35
CA LEU A 307 19.28 -24.33 -2.50
C LEU A 307 18.93 -23.30 -1.43
N PHE A 308 17.66 -23.16 -1.04
CA PHE A 308 17.24 -22.27 0.06
C PHE A 308 17.88 -22.69 1.38
N PHE A 309 17.82 -23.98 1.70
CA PHE A 309 18.46 -24.54 2.88
C PHE A 309 19.99 -24.35 2.83
N SER A 310 20.60 -24.56 1.66
CA SER A 310 22.04 -24.36 1.47
C SER A 310 22.46 -22.90 1.67
N MET A 311 21.65 -21.93 1.19
CA MET A 311 21.87 -20.50 1.40
C MET A 311 21.70 -20.12 2.88
N ALA A 312 20.67 -20.65 3.56
CA ALA A 312 20.43 -20.42 4.97
C ALA A 312 21.60 -20.91 5.84
N ARG A 313 22.06 -22.15 5.61
CA ARG A 313 23.12 -22.80 6.42
C ARG A 313 24.48 -22.10 6.33
N GLN A 314 24.71 -21.26 5.32
CA GLN A 314 25.98 -20.55 5.19
C GLN A 314 26.31 -19.71 6.44
N ARG A 315 27.60 -19.67 6.80
CA ARG A 315 28.12 -18.93 7.95
C ARG A 315 27.38 -19.23 9.26
N GLY A 316 26.95 -20.48 9.48
CA GLY A 316 26.28 -20.90 10.72
C GLY A 316 24.88 -20.30 10.88
N PHE A 317 24.03 -20.45 9.88
CA PHE A 317 22.67 -19.86 9.79
C PHE A 317 22.60 -18.33 9.63
N ARG A 318 23.74 -17.63 9.69
CA ARG A 318 23.84 -16.20 9.39
C ARG A 318 23.53 -15.89 7.92
N GLY A 319 23.64 -16.88 7.02
CA GLY A 319 23.22 -16.78 5.63
C GLY A 319 21.73 -16.54 5.42
N THR A 320 20.90 -16.79 6.44
CA THR A 320 19.45 -16.54 6.39
C THR A 320 19.14 -15.07 6.09
N TYR A 321 19.74 -14.13 6.84
CA TYR A 321 19.49 -12.70 6.64
C TYR A 321 20.40 -12.08 5.56
N CYS A 322 21.61 -12.60 5.37
CA CYS A 322 22.54 -12.07 4.38
C CYS A 322 22.24 -12.48 2.93
N PHE A 323 21.67 -13.68 2.73
CA PHE A 323 21.52 -14.28 1.40
C PHE A 323 20.11 -14.79 1.12
N LEU A 324 19.50 -15.54 2.05
CA LEU A 324 18.18 -16.15 1.82
C LEU A 324 17.07 -15.09 1.76
N VAL A 325 16.94 -14.22 2.77
CA VAL A 325 15.86 -13.20 2.80
C VAL A 325 15.92 -12.23 1.62
N PRO A 326 17.09 -11.68 1.23
CA PRO A 326 17.20 -10.88 0.01
C PRO A 326 16.85 -11.67 -1.26
N TYR A 327 17.20 -12.96 -1.32
CA TYR A 327 16.80 -13.84 -2.42
C TYR A 327 15.29 -14.07 -2.45
N LEU A 328 14.62 -14.23 -1.30
CA LEU A 328 13.17 -14.43 -1.23
C LEU A 328 12.42 -13.24 -1.84
N VAL A 329 12.95 -12.01 -1.78
CA VAL A 329 12.37 -10.87 -2.50
C VAL A 329 12.40 -11.10 -4.01
N CYS A 330 13.54 -11.57 -4.54
CA CYS A 330 13.70 -11.90 -5.95
C CYS A 330 12.72 -13.01 -6.37
N PHE A 331 12.62 -14.07 -5.56
CA PHE A 331 11.68 -15.18 -5.73
C PHE A 331 10.23 -14.69 -5.79
N LEU A 332 9.79 -13.91 -4.80
CA LEU A 332 8.40 -13.44 -4.74
C LEU A 332 8.02 -12.54 -5.91
N TRP A 333 8.93 -11.67 -6.38
CA TRP A 333 8.68 -10.87 -7.59
C TRP A 333 8.60 -11.73 -8.84
N CYS A 334 9.44 -12.77 -8.94
CA CYS A 334 9.46 -13.68 -10.08
C CYS A 334 8.18 -14.55 -10.11
N GLU A 335 7.83 -15.20 -9.01
CA GLU A 335 6.56 -15.95 -8.89
C GLU A 335 5.33 -15.08 -9.17
N PHE A 336 5.29 -13.87 -8.61
CA PHE A 336 4.18 -12.94 -8.88
C PHE A 336 4.11 -12.53 -10.36
N SER A 337 5.26 -12.37 -11.03
CA SER A 337 5.28 -12.09 -12.47
C SER A 337 4.68 -13.22 -13.31
N VAL A 338 4.92 -14.48 -12.91
CA VAL A 338 4.38 -15.67 -13.59
C VAL A 338 2.87 -15.74 -13.45
N VAL A 339 2.35 -15.51 -12.23
CA VAL A 339 0.91 -15.43 -11.97
C VAL A 339 0.25 -14.34 -12.83
N LEU A 340 0.86 -13.17 -12.94
CA LEU A 340 0.35 -12.07 -13.76
C LEU A 340 0.39 -12.41 -15.25
N LEU A 341 1.45 -13.08 -15.72
CA LEU A 341 1.58 -13.55 -17.11
C LEU A 341 0.51 -14.57 -17.46
N GLN A 342 0.20 -15.52 -16.57
CA GLN A 342 -0.85 -16.53 -16.77
C GLN A 342 -2.25 -15.90 -16.92
N ASN A 343 -2.49 -14.74 -16.31
CA ASN A 343 -3.75 -14.00 -16.40
C ASN A 343 -3.71 -12.86 -17.43
N SER A 344 -2.65 -12.76 -18.23
CA SER A 344 -2.48 -11.69 -19.22
C SER A 344 -3.07 -12.07 -20.59
N SER A 345 -3.51 -11.05 -21.35
CA SER A 345 -3.93 -11.24 -22.74
C SER A 345 -2.75 -11.03 -23.69
N PRO A 346 -2.69 -11.77 -24.83
CA PRO A 346 -1.60 -11.60 -25.81
C PRO A 346 -1.60 -10.20 -26.43
N VAL A 347 -2.78 -9.59 -26.62
CA VAL A 347 -2.92 -8.19 -27.07
C VAL A 347 -2.33 -7.23 -26.03
N GLY A 348 -2.56 -7.51 -24.74
CA GLY A 348 -1.97 -6.76 -23.64
C GLY A 348 -0.44 -6.79 -23.69
N LEU A 349 0.16 -7.99 -23.83
CA LEU A 349 1.61 -8.17 -23.96
C LEU A 349 2.22 -7.41 -25.15
N ILE A 350 1.55 -7.41 -26.31
CA ILE A 350 2.02 -6.63 -27.46
C ILE A 350 1.97 -5.12 -27.15
N ARG A 351 0.86 -4.65 -26.54
CA ARG A 351 0.70 -3.26 -26.12
C ARG A 351 1.78 -2.83 -25.12
N THR A 352 2.14 -3.68 -24.16
CA THR A 352 3.17 -3.38 -23.16
C THR A 352 4.55 -3.31 -23.81
N CYS A 353 4.90 -4.31 -24.63
CA CYS A 353 6.18 -4.33 -25.36
C CYS A 353 6.37 -3.07 -26.22
N VAL A 354 5.34 -2.68 -26.98
CA VAL A 354 5.37 -1.45 -27.79
C VAL A 354 5.41 -0.21 -26.91
N GLY A 355 4.61 -0.16 -25.84
CA GLY A 355 4.54 0.96 -24.89
C GLY A 355 5.88 1.23 -24.21
N TYR A 356 6.54 0.21 -23.66
CA TYR A 356 7.85 0.35 -23.04
C TYR A 356 8.95 0.68 -24.04
N PHE A 357 8.92 0.09 -25.24
CA PHE A 357 9.86 0.44 -26.30
C PHE A 357 9.72 1.92 -26.67
N LEU A 358 8.49 2.39 -26.92
CA LEU A 358 8.22 3.81 -27.20
C LEU A 358 8.60 4.70 -26.02
N PHE A 359 8.35 4.28 -24.78
CA PHE A 359 8.71 5.04 -23.58
C PHE A 359 10.23 5.26 -23.47
N LEU A 360 11.05 4.25 -23.78
CA LEU A 360 12.50 4.36 -23.78
C LEU A 360 13.01 5.44 -24.76
N PHE A 361 12.31 5.70 -25.87
CA PHE A 361 12.66 6.76 -26.82
C PHE A 361 11.93 8.08 -26.56
N ALA A 362 10.68 8.02 -26.09
CA ALA A 362 9.83 9.18 -25.88
C ALA A 362 10.25 9.99 -24.64
N LEU A 363 10.67 9.35 -23.54
CA LEU A 363 11.11 10.06 -22.33
C LEU A 363 12.33 10.95 -22.59
N PRO A 364 13.41 10.47 -23.24
CA PRO A 364 14.54 11.31 -23.60
C PRO A 364 14.14 12.47 -24.52
N VAL A 365 13.29 12.22 -25.53
CA VAL A 365 12.83 13.26 -26.45
C VAL A 365 11.96 14.29 -25.76
N LEU A 366 11.07 13.87 -24.85
CA LEU A 366 10.23 14.76 -24.05
C LEU A 366 11.08 15.57 -23.06
N ALA A 367 12.08 14.97 -22.42
CA ALA A 367 13.00 15.67 -21.54
C ALA A 367 13.82 16.73 -22.31
N VAL A 368 14.32 16.39 -23.51
CA VAL A 368 15.00 17.34 -24.41
C VAL A 368 14.05 18.45 -24.85
N GLY A 369 12.81 18.12 -25.21
CA GLY A 369 11.78 19.09 -25.59
C GLY A 369 11.42 20.05 -24.47
N LEU A 370 11.22 19.54 -23.24
CA LEU A 370 10.95 20.35 -22.06
C LEU A 370 12.17 21.24 -21.70
N ALA A 371 13.38 20.70 -21.77
CA ALA A 371 14.60 21.49 -21.57
C ALA A 371 14.74 22.60 -22.61
N ALA A 372 14.43 22.32 -23.88
CA ALA A 372 14.41 23.32 -24.94
C ALA A 372 13.33 24.38 -24.71
N MET A 373 12.11 23.99 -24.31
CA MET A 373 11.03 24.92 -23.98
C MET A 373 11.40 25.84 -22.82
N VAL A 374 12.01 25.30 -21.76
CA VAL A 374 12.54 26.08 -20.64
C VAL A 374 13.64 27.02 -21.10
N LEU A 375 14.58 26.56 -21.93
CA LEU A 375 15.66 27.38 -22.48
C LEU A 375 15.11 28.53 -23.33
N ILE A 376 14.14 28.24 -24.20
CA ILE A 376 13.46 29.26 -25.03
C ILE A 376 12.73 30.25 -24.14
N GLN A 377 12.04 29.80 -23.09
CA GLN A 377 11.35 30.68 -22.16
C GLN A 377 12.33 31.55 -21.36
N LEU A 378 13.48 31.01 -20.96
CA LEU A 378 14.55 31.76 -20.29
C LEU A 378 15.18 32.81 -21.23
N VAL A 379 15.39 32.46 -22.50
CA VAL A 379 15.89 33.40 -23.52
C VAL A 379 14.86 34.48 -23.83
N LYS A 380 13.58 34.13 -23.98
CA LYS A 380 12.50 35.09 -24.20
C LYS A 380 12.35 36.04 -22.99
N TRP A 381 12.40 35.49 -21.79
CA TRP A 381 12.41 36.27 -20.55
C TRP A 381 13.62 37.21 -20.50
N PHE A 382 14.81 36.72 -20.85
CA PHE A 382 16.04 37.53 -20.91
C PHE A 382 15.98 38.66 -21.94
N LEU A 383 15.36 38.43 -23.11
CA LEU A 383 15.20 39.44 -24.17
C LEU A 383 14.12 40.49 -23.84
N GLU A 384 13.10 40.15 -23.05
CA GLU A 384 12.03 41.06 -22.59
C GLU A 384 12.39 41.83 -21.29
N LEU A 385 13.56 41.58 -20.70
CA LEU A 385 14.02 42.23 -19.48
C LEU A 385 14.83 43.50 -19.80
N GLU A 386 14.23 44.67 -19.55
CA GLU A 386 14.97 45.92 -19.39
C GLU A 386 15.89 45.85 -18.15
N LEU A 387 17.06 46.49 -18.21
CA LEU A 387 18.13 46.49 -17.18
C LEU A 387 17.63 46.66 -15.73
N THR A 388 16.53 47.38 -15.54
CA THR A 388 15.90 47.65 -14.23
C THR A 388 15.34 46.40 -13.57
N LYS A 389 14.78 45.47 -14.35
CA LYS A 389 14.19 44.23 -13.83
C LYS A 389 15.27 43.21 -13.45
N MET A 390 16.43 43.23 -14.10
CA MET A 390 17.57 42.36 -13.77
C MET A 390 18.14 42.67 -12.37
N ILE A 391 18.21 43.95 -12.01
CA ILE A 391 18.63 44.42 -10.68
C ILE A 391 17.61 44.01 -9.60
N VAL A 392 16.31 44.14 -9.89
CA VAL A 392 15.25 43.75 -8.95
C VAL A 392 15.23 42.24 -8.72
N THR A 393 15.38 41.42 -9.76
CA THR A 393 15.48 39.97 -9.60
C THR A 393 16.74 39.55 -8.85
N LEU A 394 17.88 40.21 -9.10
CA LEU A 394 19.11 39.93 -8.35
C LEU A 394 18.97 40.31 -6.86
N ALA A 395 18.32 41.44 -6.56
CA ALA A 395 18.03 41.86 -5.19
C ALA A 395 17.05 40.90 -4.49
N VAL A 396 15.97 40.48 -5.17
CA VAL A 396 14.99 39.53 -4.63
C VAL A 396 15.59 38.13 -4.45
N CYS A 397 16.52 37.70 -5.30
CA CYS A 397 17.25 36.44 -5.12
C CYS A 397 18.36 36.53 -4.06
N ALA A 398 18.93 37.73 -3.84
CA ALA A 398 19.90 37.95 -2.77
C ALA A 398 19.24 37.89 -1.38
N VAL A 399 17.99 38.36 -1.24
CA VAL A 399 17.26 38.39 0.04
C VAL A 399 17.15 37.01 0.72
N PRO A 400 16.71 35.91 0.06
CA PRO A 400 16.69 34.57 0.63
C PRO A 400 18.09 34.04 0.96
N VAL A 401 19.10 34.37 0.15
CA VAL A 401 20.49 33.93 0.38
C VAL A 401 21.08 34.63 1.60
N THR A 402 20.84 35.93 1.75
CA THR A 402 21.24 36.72 2.92
C THR A 402 20.43 36.33 4.16
N LEU A 403 19.13 36.05 4.03
CA LEU A 403 18.30 35.53 5.12
C LEU A 403 18.78 34.15 5.56
N ARG A 404 19.11 33.24 4.64
CA ARG A 404 19.67 31.91 4.96
C ARG A 404 21.05 31.99 5.62
N LEU A 405 21.86 32.99 5.27
CA LEU A 405 23.14 33.27 5.94
C LEU A 405 22.97 33.91 7.32
N TRP A 406 21.90 34.68 7.52
CA TRP A 406 21.62 35.40 8.78
C TRP A 406 20.84 34.55 9.79
N THR A 407 19.91 33.72 9.34
CA THR A 407 19.18 32.78 10.19
C THR A 407 19.94 31.45 10.24
N ARG A 408 20.66 31.21 11.35
CA ARG A 408 21.24 29.88 11.69
C ARG A 408 20.21 28.74 11.78
N PHE A 409 18.91 29.01 11.58
CA PHE A 409 17.85 28.02 11.57
C PHE A 409 17.63 27.45 10.16
N GLY A 410 18.35 26.38 9.86
CA GLY A 410 18.03 25.52 8.72
C GLY A 410 16.80 24.68 9.03
N LEU A 411 15.59 25.23 8.82
CA LEU A 411 14.38 24.41 8.72
C LEU A 411 14.36 23.72 7.36
N SER A 412 15.12 22.63 7.29
CA SER A 412 15.10 21.67 6.21
C SER A 412 13.77 20.92 6.27
N LEU A 413 12.85 21.28 5.37
CA LEU A 413 11.64 20.49 5.09
C LEU A 413 11.98 19.02 4.79
N MET A 414 13.20 18.78 4.28
CA MET A 414 13.73 17.44 4.02
C MET A 414 13.98 16.64 5.32
N ASP A 415 14.43 17.27 6.40
CA ASP A 415 14.67 16.60 7.68
C ASP A 415 13.35 16.27 8.39
N VAL A 416 12.32 17.10 8.21
CA VAL A 416 10.95 16.82 8.67
C VAL A 416 10.35 15.65 7.88
N PHE A 417 10.56 15.60 6.55
CA PHE A 417 10.08 14.51 5.71
C PHE A 417 10.82 13.19 5.99
N HIS A 418 12.13 13.25 6.23
CA HIS A 418 12.95 12.08 6.55
C HIS A 418 12.65 11.52 7.95
N SER A 419 12.30 12.40 8.91
CA SER A 419 11.86 12.03 10.27
C SER A 419 10.48 11.37 10.26
N MET A 420 9.56 11.86 9.44
CA MET A 420 8.24 11.25 9.23
C MET A 420 8.30 9.91 8.50
N SER A 421 9.28 9.71 7.61
CA SER A 421 9.40 8.51 6.78
C SER A 421 9.90 7.26 7.53
N GLN A 422 10.81 7.38 8.52
CA GLN A 422 11.40 6.20 9.16
C GLN A 422 10.53 5.56 10.26
N ARG A 423 9.66 6.33 10.94
CA ARG A 423 8.76 5.79 11.99
C ARG A 423 7.27 5.82 11.62
N GLY A 424 6.90 6.60 10.58
CA GLY A 424 5.52 6.75 10.12
C GLY A 424 5.08 5.65 9.16
N ALA A 425 5.94 5.20 8.24
CA ALA A 425 5.58 4.18 7.25
C ALA A 425 5.20 2.84 7.90
N VAL A 426 5.92 2.44 8.95
CA VAL A 426 5.65 1.22 9.75
C VAL A 426 4.26 1.26 10.38
N LYS A 427 3.93 2.37 11.03
CA LYS A 427 2.63 2.57 11.68
C LYS A 427 1.51 2.70 10.67
N LEU A 428 1.76 3.32 9.52
CA LEU A 428 0.82 3.43 8.40
C LEU A 428 0.54 2.06 7.80
N ILE A 429 1.57 1.26 7.51
CA ILE A 429 1.43 -0.09 6.97
C ILE A 429 0.70 -0.98 7.99
N LEU A 430 1.11 -0.99 9.27
CA LEU A 430 0.42 -1.76 10.30
C LEU A 430 -1.05 -1.34 10.45
N CYS A 431 -1.35 -0.05 10.36
CA CYS A 431 -2.72 0.47 10.37
C CYS A 431 -3.51 0.05 9.12
N CYS A 432 -2.91 0.11 7.93
CA CYS A 432 -3.54 -0.38 6.70
C CYS A 432 -3.81 -1.88 6.78
N VAL A 433 -2.87 -2.66 7.30
CA VAL A 433 -3.00 -4.11 7.53
C VAL A 433 -4.12 -4.43 8.51
N THR A 434 -4.19 -3.74 9.65
CA THR A 434 -5.25 -3.97 10.64
C THR A 434 -6.61 -3.50 10.12
N MET A 435 -6.68 -2.36 9.41
CA MET A 435 -7.92 -1.87 8.82
C MET A 435 -8.45 -2.81 7.73
N VAL A 436 -7.56 -3.37 6.90
CA VAL A 436 -7.93 -4.36 5.87
C VAL A 436 -8.37 -5.68 6.51
N MET A 437 -7.67 -6.16 7.55
CA MET A 437 -8.08 -7.37 8.29
C MET A 437 -9.42 -7.18 9.03
N LEU A 438 -9.63 -6.03 9.67
CA LEU A 438 -10.89 -5.68 10.30
C LEU A 438 -12.02 -5.50 9.28
N PHE A 439 -11.73 -4.92 8.13
CA PHE A 439 -12.67 -4.80 7.03
C PHE A 439 -13.07 -6.18 6.48
N PHE A 440 -12.10 -7.05 6.19
CA PHE A 440 -12.38 -8.41 5.76
C PHE A 440 -13.15 -9.20 6.83
N TRP A 441 -12.77 -9.11 8.10
CA TRP A 441 -13.48 -9.81 9.17
C TRP A 441 -14.91 -9.29 9.33
N MET A 442 -15.12 -7.98 9.48
CA MET A 442 -16.46 -7.39 9.62
C MET A 442 -17.33 -7.66 8.40
N TYR A 443 -16.78 -7.54 7.20
CA TYR A 443 -17.55 -7.70 5.97
C TYR A 443 -17.88 -9.16 5.67
N VAL A 444 -16.94 -10.09 5.87
CA VAL A 444 -17.18 -11.54 5.71
C VAL A 444 -18.20 -12.01 6.75
N TYR A 445 -18.06 -11.62 8.01
CA TYR A 445 -18.99 -12.04 9.08
C TYR A 445 -20.37 -11.40 8.95
N HIS A 446 -20.46 -10.16 8.44
CA HIS A 446 -21.76 -9.53 8.16
C HIS A 446 -22.43 -10.13 6.92
N SER A 447 -21.65 -10.61 5.94
CA SER A 447 -22.17 -11.29 4.74
C SER A 447 -22.64 -12.73 4.99
N GLU A 448 -22.28 -13.36 6.12
CA GLU A 448 -22.86 -14.64 6.55
C GLU A 448 -24.29 -14.48 7.10
N GLY A 449 -24.77 -13.25 7.28
CA GLY A 449 -26.16 -12.97 7.65
C GLY A 449 -27.09 -13.13 6.46
N LEU A 450 -27.95 -14.15 6.52
CA LEU A 450 -29.14 -14.41 5.69
C LEU A 450 -28.88 -15.21 4.40
N GLN A 451 -28.45 -16.46 4.55
CA GLN A 451 -29.06 -17.50 3.73
C GLN A 451 -30.56 -17.51 4.06
N GLY A 452 -31.37 -16.85 3.22
CA GLY A 452 -32.81 -16.74 3.45
C GLY A 452 -33.44 -18.11 3.63
N TYR A 453 -34.29 -18.27 4.64
CA TYR A 453 -35.00 -19.54 4.84
C TYR A 453 -36.05 -19.69 3.74
N ASN A 454 -35.87 -20.67 2.85
CA ASN A 454 -36.87 -21.02 1.83
C ASN A 454 -38.19 -21.35 2.50
N SER A 455 -39.16 -20.47 2.34
CA SER A 455 -40.42 -20.52 3.06
C SER A 455 -41.56 -20.80 2.10
N THR A 456 -42.46 -21.71 2.50
CA THR A 456 -43.67 -22.05 1.76
C THR A 456 -44.80 -21.01 1.96
N LEU A 457 -44.48 -19.84 2.54
CA LEU A 457 -45.43 -18.78 2.82
C LEU A 457 -45.99 -18.22 1.50
N THR A 458 -47.30 -18.31 1.32
CA THR A 458 -47.98 -17.75 0.15
C THR A 458 -48.24 -16.26 0.30
N TRP A 459 -48.28 -15.51 -0.81
CA TRP A 459 -48.58 -14.07 -0.78
C TRP A 459 -49.94 -13.79 -0.13
N ARG A 460 -50.92 -14.68 -0.31
CA ARG A 460 -52.24 -14.57 0.34
C ARG A 460 -52.14 -14.65 1.87
N GLN A 461 -51.40 -15.61 2.41
CA GLN A 461 -51.19 -15.74 3.85
C GLN A 461 -50.48 -14.51 4.41
N TYR A 462 -49.45 -14.03 3.71
CA TYR A 462 -48.77 -12.79 4.09
C TYR A 462 -49.72 -11.58 4.10
N GLY A 463 -50.52 -11.40 3.04
CA GLY A 463 -51.47 -10.28 2.94
C GLY A 463 -52.57 -10.32 4.01
N GLN A 464 -52.96 -11.50 4.47
CA GLN A 464 -53.92 -11.66 5.58
C GLN A 464 -53.31 -11.30 6.95
N LEU A 465 -52.05 -11.71 7.19
CA LEU A 465 -51.36 -11.51 8.46
C LEU A 465 -50.74 -10.11 8.60
N CYS A 466 -50.26 -9.55 7.49
CA CYS A 466 -49.44 -8.34 7.45
C CYS A 466 -50.02 -7.21 6.59
N GLY A 467 -51.14 -7.42 5.89
CA GLY A 467 -51.74 -6.45 4.98
C GLY A 467 -52.93 -5.67 5.55
N PRO A 468 -53.76 -5.05 4.68
CA PRO A 468 -54.94 -4.26 5.05
C PRO A 468 -55.89 -4.88 6.08
N PRO A 469 -56.24 -6.18 6.05
CA PRO A 469 -57.12 -6.76 7.06
C PRO A 469 -56.50 -6.72 8.46
N ALA A 470 -55.20 -6.95 8.59
CA ALA A 470 -54.50 -6.91 9.87
C ALA A 470 -54.41 -5.48 10.43
N TRP A 471 -54.20 -4.48 9.57
CA TRP A 471 -54.16 -3.06 9.98
C TRP A 471 -55.47 -2.59 10.60
N LYS A 472 -56.61 -3.05 10.05
CA LYS A 472 -57.95 -2.70 10.57
C LYS A 472 -58.20 -3.28 11.96
N VAL A 473 -57.61 -4.44 12.27
CA VAL A 473 -57.84 -5.14 13.55
C VAL A 473 -56.85 -4.70 14.63
N LYS A 474 -55.55 -4.62 14.31
CA LYS A 474 -54.47 -4.40 15.30
C LYS A 474 -53.78 -3.03 15.17
N GLY A 475 -54.06 -2.26 14.11
CA GLY A 475 -53.33 -1.04 13.78
C GLY A 475 -51.99 -1.31 13.06
N VAL A 476 -51.53 -0.36 12.25
CA VAL A 476 -50.36 -0.54 11.36
C VAL A 476 -49.09 -0.85 12.16
N ALA A 477 -48.77 -0.08 13.20
CA ALA A 477 -47.52 -0.25 13.95
C ALA A 477 -47.44 -1.61 14.67
N GLN A 478 -48.54 -2.08 15.26
CA GLN A 478 -48.56 -3.38 15.95
C GLN A 478 -48.51 -4.54 14.94
N THR A 479 -49.11 -4.39 13.76
CA THR A 479 -48.93 -5.34 12.65
C THR A 479 -47.48 -5.37 12.19
N GLN A 480 -46.81 -4.23 12.03
CA GLN A 480 -45.40 -4.18 11.62
C GLN A 480 -44.50 -4.94 12.61
N ILE A 481 -44.65 -4.70 13.91
CA ILE A 481 -43.90 -5.40 14.97
C ILE A 481 -44.17 -6.91 14.94
N PHE A 482 -45.40 -7.34 14.70
CA PHE A 482 -45.69 -8.78 14.58
C PHE A 482 -45.07 -9.39 13.32
N CYS A 483 -45.09 -8.65 12.21
CA CYS A 483 -44.58 -9.13 10.93
C CYS A 483 -43.05 -9.16 10.85
N THR A 484 -42.32 -8.50 11.75
CA THR A 484 -40.85 -8.66 11.84
C THR A 484 -40.41 -10.08 12.19
N HIS A 485 -41.30 -10.93 12.69
CA HIS A 485 -40.99 -12.36 12.87
C HIS A 485 -40.77 -13.11 11.55
N LEU A 486 -41.20 -12.53 10.43
CA LEU A 486 -40.98 -13.07 9.08
C LEU A 486 -39.74 -12.46 8.40
N ASP A 487 -38.96 -11.66 9.12
CA ASP A 487 -37.75 -11.02 8.61
C ASP A 487 -36.71 -12.07 8.21
N GLY A 488 -36.17 -11.96 6.98
CA GLY A 488 -35.18 -12.88 6.44
C GLY A 488 -35.72 -14.17 5.81
N HIS A 489 -37.04 -14.35 5.74
CA HIS A 489 -37.64 -15.46 5.00
C HIS A 489 -37.55 -15.18 3.48
N GLN A 490 -37.07 -16.16 2.72
CA GLN A 490 -37.08 -16.09 1.25
C GLN A 490 -38.35 -16.74 0.72
N VAL A 491 -39.07 -15.99 -0.13
CA VAL A 491 -40.36 -16.40 -0.70
C VAL A 491 -40.33 -16.25 -2.22
N THR A 492 -41.08 -17.11 -2.90
CA THR A 492 -41.30 -17.04 -4.35
C THR A 492 -42.79 -16.92 -4.61
N TRP A 493 -43.20 -15.82 -5.24
CA TRP A 493 -44.59 -15.47 -5.47
C TRP A 493 -44.85 -15.17 -6.94
N THR A 494 -46.10 -15.32 -7.36
CA THR A 494 -46.58 -14.96 -8.69
C THR A 494 -47.44 -13.72 -8.61
N GLY A 495 -47.31 -12.83 -9.60
CA GLY A 495 -48.01 -11.55 -9.62
C GLY A 495 -48.12 -10.95 -11.01
N ARG A 496 -48.97 -9.93 -11.14
CA ARG A 496 -49.07 -9.14 -12.37
C ARG A 496 -48.19 -7.90 -12.28
N PHE A 497 -47.30 -7.74 -13.26
CA PHE A 497 -46.45 -6.57 -13.38
C PHE A 497 -47.30 -5.30 -13.61
N ARG A 498 -47.11 -4.26 -12.80
CA ARG A 498 -47.84 -2.99 -12.95
C ARG A 498 -47.03 -1.94 -13.68
N GLN A 499 -45.86 -1.65 -13.13
CA GLN A 499 -44.99 -0.59 -13.59
C GLN A 499 -43.57 -0.79 -13.07
N VAL A 500 -42.60 -0.23 -13.79
CA VAL A 500 -41.22 -0.06 -13.35
C VAL A 500 -40.90 1.43 -13.37
N ARG A 501 -40.20 1.90 -12.34
CA ARG A 501 -39.70 3.28 -12.26
C ARG A 501 -38.25 3.28 -11.78
N VAL A 502 -37.48 4.28 -12.18
CA VAL A 502 -36.15 4.50 -11.59
C VAL A 502 -36.34 5.11 -10.20
N ALA A 503 -35.82 4.44 -9.18
CA ALA A 503 -35.86 4.88 -7.79
C ALA A 503 -34.66 5.78 -7.46
N GLU A 504 -33.47 5.30 -7.82
CA GLU A 504 -32.21 6.00 -7.61
C GLU A 504 -31.26 5.76 -8.80
N THR A 505 -30.38 6.72 -9.08
CA THR A 505 -29.34 6.59 -10.10
C THR A 505 -28.00 6.91 -9.46
N GLU A 506 -27.10 5.95 -9.49
CA GLU A 506 -25.75 6.07 -8.96
C GLU A 506 -24.77 6.22 -10.13
N ASN A 507 -23.84 7.18 -10.06
CA ASN A 507 -22.76 7.29 -11.02
C ASN A 507 -21.48 7.71 -10.30
N GLY A 508 -20.63 6.73 -10.00
CA GLY A 508 -19.36 6.96 -9.31
C GLY A 508 -18.41 7.87 -10.12
N ALA A 509 -18.35 7.71 -11.44
CA ALA A 509 -17.50 8.54 -12.30
C ALA A 509 -17.93 10.02 -12.26
N GLN A 510 -19.23 10.27 -12.34
CA GLN A 510 -19.82 11.60 -12.22
C GLN A 510 -19.50 12.24 -10.86
N SER A 511 -19.60 11.48 -9.77
CA SER A 511 -19.28 11.96 -8.41
C SER A 511 -17.81 12.39 -8.27
N VAL A 512 -16.87 11.61 -8.82
CA VAL A 512 -15.44 11.96 -8.80
C VAL A 512 -15.16 13.18 -9.68
N ILE A 513 -15.74 13.24 -10.88
CA ILE A 513 -15.57 14.37 -11.80
C ILE A 513 -16.10 15.67 -11.17
N ASN A 514 -17.21 15.61 -10.44
CA ASN A 514 -17.80 16.78 -9.78
C ASN A 514 -16.98 17.31 -8.60
N LEU A 515 -16.04 16.53 -8.07
CA LEU A 515 -15.11 16.99 -7.03
C LEU A 515 -13.98 17.87 -7.59
N LEU A 516 -13.73 17.79 -8.90
CA LEU A 516 -12.62 18.48 -9.57
C LEU A 516 -13.01 19.90 -10.01
N PRO A 517 -12.03 20.80 -10.20
CA PRO A 517 -12.28 22.10 -10.82
C PRO A 517 -12.91 21.97 -12.21
N VAL A 518 -13.80 22.90 -12.56
CA VAL A 518 -14.66 22.82 -13.77
C VAL A 518 -13.88 22.51 -15.06
N PHE A 519 -12.72 23.12 -15.27
CA PHE A 519 -11.91 22.89 -16.47
C PHE A 519 -11.38 21.44 -16.58
N MET A 520 -10.95 20.85 -15.46
CA MET A 520 -10.50 19.45 -15.44
C MET A 520 -11.70 18.50 -15.52
N GLY A 521 -12.79 18.86 -14.84
CA GLY A 521 -14.01 18.07 -14.83
C GLY A 521 -14.63 17.94 -16.22
N ASP A 522 -14.72 19.04 -16.98
CA ASP A 522 -15.25 19.03 -18.35
C ASP A 522 -14.34 18.25 -19.31
N TRP A 523 -13.02 18.41 -19.18
CA TRP A 523 -12.06 17.64 -19.98
C TRP A 523 -12.18 16.14 -19.70
N LEU A 524 -12.21 15.72 -18.43
CA LEU A 524 -12.38 14.32 -18.05
C LEU A 524 -13.76 13.76 -18.45
N ARG A 525 -14.82 14.56 -18.33
CA ARG A 525 -16.17 14.18 -18.73
C ARG A 525 -16.25 13.93 -20.24
N CYS A 526 -15.49 14.64 -21.07
CA CYS A 526 -15.39 14.36 -22.50
C CYS A 526 -14.42 13.23 -22.83
N LEU A 527 -13.36 13.04 -22.04
CA LEU A 527 -12.38 11.97 -22.27
C LEU A 527 -12.97 10.58 -22.04
N TYR A 528 -13.72 10.43 -20.95
CA TYR A 528 -14.31 9.15 -20.55
C TYR A 528 -15.81 9.03 -20.88
N GLY A 529 -16.46 10.15 -21.19
CA GLY A 529 -17.88 10.18 -21.54
C GLY A 529 -18.14 10.23 -23.05
N GLU A 530 -19.36 10.61 -23.38
CA GLU A 530 -19.86 10.74 -24.75
C GLU A 530 -20.33 12.17 -24.97
N THR A 531 -20.14 12.68 -26.19
CA THR A 531 -20.66 14.00 -26.57
C THR A 531 -22.14 13.90 -26.86
N TYR A 532 -22.94 14.85 -26.39
CA TYR A 532 -24.32 14.94 -26.85
C TYR A 532 -24.39 15.16 -28.38
N PRO A 533 -25.34 14.53 -29.09
CA PRO A 533 -25.52 14.73 -30.52
C PRO A 533 -25.96 16.16 -30.83
N LYS A 534 -25.66 16.64 -32.05
CA LYS A 534 -26.09 17.95 -32.55
C LYS A 534 -27.42 17.80 -33.27
N CYS A 535 -28.32 18.76 -33.09
CA CYS A 535 -29.65 18.71 -33.71
C CYS A 535 -29.51 19.12 -35.16
N ASP A 536 -29.81 18.22 -36.10
CA ASP A 536 -29.91 18.56 -37.52
C ASP A 536 -31.34 18.98 -37.86
N PRO A 537 -31.58 20.26 -38.21
CA PRO A 537 -32.92 20.76 -38.52
C PRO A 537 -33.50 20.25 -39.86
N LEU A 538 -32.77 19.42 -40.62
CA LEU A 538 -33.13 18.97 -41.97
C LEU A 538 -33.68 17.52 -42.03
N ARG A 539 -33.75 16.79 -40.90
CA ARG A 539 -34.16 15.37 -40.83
C ARG A 539 -35.64 15.17 -40.43
N ASN A 540 -36.48 16.19 -40.53
CA ASN A 540 -37.86 16.15 -40.04
C ASN A 540 -38.86 15.33 -40.89
N ASN A 541 -38.44 14.63 -41.95
CA ASN A 541 -39.38 14.01 -42.90
C ASN A 541 -39.26 12.49 -43.06
N SER A 542 -38.46 11.77 -42.25
CA SER A 542 -38.39 10.31 -42.37
C SER A 542 -37.97 9.61 -41.09
N ALA A 543 -38.94 9.26 -40.23
CA ALA A 543 -39.05 7.99 -39.51
C ALA A 543 -40.18 8.04 -38.46
N ASN A 544 -41.01 7.00 -38.38
CA ASN A 544 -42.12 6.86 -37.44
C ASN A 544 -41.68 6.35 -36.04
N THR A 545 -40.44 6.62 -35.63
CA THR A 545 -39.91 6.29 -34.30
C THR A 545 -39.00 7.42 -33.84
N PRO A 546 -39.18 7.99 -32.63
CA PRO A 546 -38.22 8.96 -32.11
C PRO A 546 -36.89 8.23 -31.93
N ASP A 547 -35.89 8.61 -32.72
CA ASP A 547 -34.53 8.09 -32.57
C ASP A 547 -33.95 8.63 -31.26
N GLU A 548 -33.29 7.80 -30.45
CA GLU A 548 -32.66 8.19 -29.16
C GLU A 548 -31.75 9.44 -29.31
N GLU A 549 -31.16 9.63 -30.50
CA GLU A 549 -30.33 10.78 -30.85
C GLU A 549 -31.11 12.10 -30.86
N GLU A 550 -32.38 12.09 -31.28
CA GLU A 550 -33.24 13.27 -31.36
C GLU A 550 -33.64 13.74 -29.95
N GLU A 551 -34.02 12.81 -29.07
CA GLU A 551 -34.33 13.10 -27.67
C GLU A 551 -33.10 13.63 -26.91
N LEU A 552 -31.94 13.00 -27.11
CA LEU A 552 -30.67 13.43 -26.51
C LEU A 552 -30.26 14.82 -26.97
N CYS A 553 -30.59 15.20 -28.20
CA CYS A 553 -30.30 16.54 -28.67
C CYS A 553 -31.18 17.61 -28.02
N VAL A 554 -32.47 17.34 -27.83
CA VAL A 554 -33.37 18.25 -27.09
C VAL A 554 -32.84 18.45 -25.66
N ILE A 555 -32.38 17.38 -25.02
CA ILE A 555 -31.77 17.45 -23.68
C ILE A 555 -30.49 18.30 -23.70
N LYS A 556 -29.68 18.23 -24.77
CA LYS A 556 -28.45 19.02 -24.88
C LYS A 556 -28.69 20.53 -24.87
N ALA A 557 -29.82 21.00 -25.40
CA ALA A 557 -30.19 22.41 -25.35
C ALA A 557 -30.39 22.92 -23.91
N LEU A 558 -30.75 22.03 -22.98
CA LEU A 558 -30.95 22.33 -21.56
C LEU A 558 -29.72 21.98 -20.70
N ALA A 559 -28.87 21.06 -21.16
CA ALA A 559 -27.70 20.60 -20.42
C ALA A 559 -26.54 21.61 -20.50
N LYS A 560 -25.94 21.92 -19.34
CA LYS A 560 -24.79 22.84 -19.23
C LYS A 560 -23.52 22.30 -19.87
N HIS A 561 -23.26 21.00 -19.72
CA HIS A 561 -22.04 20.37 -20.23
C HIS A 561 -22.23 19.89 -21.68
N THR A 562 -21.12 19.81 -22.42
CA THR A 562 -21.10 19.32 -23.83
C THR A 562 -21.04 17.80 -23.92
N CYS A 563 -20.44 17.15 -22.93
CA CYS A 563 -20.32 15.70 -22.84
C CYS A 563 -21.00 15.18 -21.56
N HIS A 564 -21.33 13.90 -21.53
CA HIS A 564 -21.93 13.21 -20.39
C HIS A 564 -21.26 11.85 -20.13
N VAL A 565 -21.23 11.42 -18.87
CA VAL A 565 -20.69 10.10 -18.47
C VAL A 565 -21.81 9.12 -18.09
N LYS A 566 -23.00 9.29 -18.70
CA LYS A 566 -24.21 8.50 -18.43
C LYS A 566 -24.09 7.00 -18.75
N ARG A 567 -23.09 6.62 -19.55
CA ARG A 567 -22.70 5.23 -19.77
C ARG A 567 -22.35 4.48 -18.48
N TYR A 568 -21.89 5.18 -17.46
CA TYR A 568 -21.53 4.61 -16.15
C TYR A 568 -22.66 4.72 -15.10
N ASP A 569 -23.89 5.07 -15.50
CA ASP A 569 -25.04 5.11 -14.59
C ASP A 569 -25.47 3.68 -14.19
N SER A 570 -25.43 3.37 -12.90
CA SER A 570 -26.15 2.25 -12.30
C SER A 570 -27.53 2.72 -11.82
N TYR A 571 -28.56 1.90 -12.04
CA TYR A 571 -29.95 2.26 -11.74
C TYR A 571 -30.48 1.33 -10.65
N VAL A 572 -31.10 1.90 -9.63
CA VAL A 572 -31.96 1.17 -8.70
C VAL A 572 -33.38 1.33 -9.20
N LEU A 573 -34.04 0.22 -9.52
CA LEU A 573 -35.36 0.17 -10.14
C LEU A 573 -36.39 -0.20 -9.09
N GLU A 574 -37.52 0.50 -9.07
CA GLU A 574 -38.68 0.16 -8.27
C GLU A 574 -39.75 -0.45 -9.17
N VAL A 575 -40.15 -1.68 -8.84
CA VAL A 575 -41.12 -2.47 -9.59
C VAL A 575 -42.38 -2.65 -8.75
N GLY A 576 -43.53 -2.26 -9.30
CA GLY A 576 -44.82 -2.53 -8.69
C GLY A 576 -45.38 -3.85 -9.19
N VAL A 577 -45.72 -4.76 -8.28
CA VAL A 577 -46.37 -6.02 -8.63
C VAL A 577 -47.70 -6.13 -7.87
N GLY A 578 -48.77 -6.41 -8.60
CA GLY A 578 -50.09 -6.65 -8.06
C GLY A 578 -50.36 -8.14 -7.85
N MET A 579 -51.16 -8.46 -6.83
CA MET A 579 -51.66 -9.82 -6.60
C MET A 579 -52.45 -10.28 -7.84
N PRO A 580 -52.27 -11.54 -8.31
CA PRO A 580 -53.02 -12.05 -9.45
C PRO A 580 -54.53 -12.11 -9.12
N GLU A 581 -55.34 -11.88 -10.14
CA GLU A 581 -56.81 -11.83 -10.05
C GLU A 581 -57.35 -13.25 -9.81
N GLU A 582 -58.07 -13.46 -8.70
CA GLU A 582 -58.88 -14.67 -8.45
C GLU A 582 -60.36 -14.30 -8.46
N ASP A 583 -61.19 -15.19 -9.03
CA ASP A 583 -62.63 -15.00 -9.22
C ASP A 583 -63.32 -14.42 -7.97
N GLY A 584 -63.80 -13.17 -8.08
CA GLY A 584 -64.70 -12.54 -7.11
C GLY A 584 -64.08 -11.57 -6.09
N VAL A 585 -62.78 -11.26 -6.12
CA VAL A 585 -62.16 -10.24 -5.24
C VAL A 585 -61.74 -9.01 -6.06
N PRO A 586 -62.24 -7.79 -5.76
CA PRO A 586 -61.84 -6.58 -6.48
C PRO A 586 -60.35 -6.25 -6.28
N GLU A 587 -59.78 -5.61 -7.30
CA GLU A 587 -58.37 -5.26 -7.39
C GLU A 587 -57.99 -4.15 -6.37
N ASP A 588 -57.56 -4.54 -5.17
CA ASP A 588 -57.11 -3.64 -4.11
C ASP A 588 -55.65 -3.20 -4.32
N ARG A 589 -55.41 -1.98 -4.81
CA ARG A 589 -54.05 -1.37 -4.90
C ARG A 589 -53.31 -1.31 -3.57
N ALA A 590 -54.02 -1.39 -2.44
CA ALA A 590 -53.44 -1.43 -1.10
C ALA A 590 -52.73 -2.77 -0.78
N ARG A 591 -52.82 -3.77 -1.66
CA ARG A 591 -52.11 -5.06 -1.55
C ARG A 591 -50.91 -5.17 -2.49
N ASP A 592 -50.68 -4.14 -3.32
CA ASP A 592 -49.55 -4.12 -4.24
C ASP A 592 -48.24 -4.08 -3.45
N ILE A 593 -47.27 -4.84 -3.94
CA ILE A 593 -45.92 -4.89 -3.36
C ILE A 593 -44.98 -4.08 -4.24
N LYS A 594 -44.08 -3.35 -3.61
CA LYS A 594 -42.94 -2.73 -4.29
C LYS A 594 -41.72 -3.63 -4.16
N LEU A 595 -41.07 -3.90 -5.27
CA LEU A 595 -39.82 -4.63 -5.33
C LEU A 595 -38.71 -3.66 -5.77
N VAL A 596 -37.62 -3.62 -5.02
CA VAL A 596 -36.43 -2.84 -5.32
C VAL A 596 -35.45 -3.76 -6.03
N ALA A 597 -35.12 -3.43 -7.27
CA ALA A 597 -34.30 -4.23 -8.17
C ALA A 597 -32.99 -3.50 -8.52
N SER A 598 -31.88 -4.23 -8.49
CA SER A 598 -30.57 -3.73 -8.90
C SER A 598 -30.49 -3.47 -10.41
N HIS A 599 -29.44 -2.75 -10.84
CA HIS A 599 -29.20 -2.41 -12.24
C HIS A 599 -29.17 -3.61 -13.19
N GLU A 600 -28.76 -4.78 -12.72
CA GLU A 600 -28.71 -6.01 -13.52
C GLU A 600 -30.06 -6.30 -14.18
N PHE A 601 -31.17 -6.14 -13.46
CA PHE A 601 -32.52 -6.40 -13.94
C PHE A 601 -33.04 -5.41 -14.99
N ARG A 602 -32.30 -4.33 -15.28
CA ARG A 602 -32.73 -3.24 -16.18
C ARG A 602 -33.22 -3.74 -17.53
N GLN A 603 -32.48 -4.66 -18.17
CA GLN A 603 -32.81 -5.11 -19.52
C GLN A 603 -34.12 -5.89 -19.57
N VAL A 604 -34.40 -6.71 -18.54
CA VAL A 604 -35.63 -7.49 -18.44
C VAL A 604 -36.79 -6.59 -18.03
N LEU A 605 -36.62 -5.77 -16.99
CA LEU A 605 -37.70 -4.96 -16.43
C LEU A 605 -38.20 -3.87 -17.39
N LEU A 606 -37.33 -3.24 -18.19
CA LEU A 606 -37.73 -2.24 -19.17
C LEU A 606 -38.47 -2.83 -20.38
N ARG A 607 -38.40 -4.15 -20.59
CA ARG A 607 -39.09 -4.84 -21.68
C ARG A 607 -40.42 -5.47 -21.27
N LEU A 608 -40.70 -5.57 -19.96
CA LEU A 608 -41.96 -6.11 -19.45
C LEU A 608 -43.12 -5.13 -19.69
N GLN A 609 -44.26 -5.67 -20.12
CA GLN A 609 -45.47 -4.89 -20.34
C GLN A 609 -46.38 -4.93 -19.10
N PRO A 610 -47.09 -3.82 -18.78
CA PRO A 610 -48.10 -3.83 -17.73
C PRO A 610 -49.14 -4.93 -17.96
N GLY A 611 -49.39 -5.75 -16.95
CA GLY A 611 -50.33 -6.87 -16.99
C GLY A 611 -49.70 -8.25 -17.11
N SER A 612 -48.43 -8.35 -17.53
CA SER A 612 -47.71 -9.63 -17.65
C SER A 612 -47.63 -10.38 -16.32
N LEU A 613 -47.82 -11.70 -16.37
CA LEU A 613 -47.70 -12.61 -15.25
C LEU A 613 -46.22 -12.95 -15.01
N VAL A 614 -45.72 -12.56 -13.84
CA VAL A 614 -44.34 -12.77 -13.44
C VAL A 614 -44.26 -13.60 -12.17
N GLU A 615 -43.32 -14.54 -12.14
CA GLU A 615 -42.86 -15.21 -10.93
C GLU A 615 -41.62 -14.48 -10.42
N PHE A 616 -41.61 -14.07 -9.16
CA PHE A 616 -40.47 -13.38 -8.57
C PHE A 616 -40.09 -13.99 -7.23
N SER A 617 -38.79 -13.97 -6.95
CA SER A 617 -38.23 -14.35 -5.65
C SER A 617 -37.76 -13.09 -4.92
N THR A 618 -38.06 -13.02 -3.63
CA THR A 618 -37.73 -11.88 -2.77
C THR A 618 -37.39 -12.36 -1.37
N THR A 619 -36.54 -11.62 -0.67
CA THR A 619 -36.37 -11.78 0.78
C THR A 619 -37.27 -10.78 1.50
N LEU A 620 -37.99 -11.25 2.51
CA LEU A 620 -38.84 -10.42 3.36
C LEU A 620 -37.96 -9.63 4.33
N GLU A 621 -37.42 -8.50 3.87
CA GLU A 621 -36.57 -7.60 4.67
C GLU A 621 -37.12 -6.17 4.62
N GLY A 622 -36.96 -5.43 5.73
CA GLY A 622 -37.34 -4.01 5.82
C GLY A 622 -38.70 -3.76 6.47
N ARG A 623 -39.50 -2.85 5.90
CA ARG A 623 -40.76 -2.38 6.52
C ARG A 623 -41.94 -3.35 6.29
N LEU A 624 -41.82 -4.56 6.81
CA LEU A 624 -42.84 -5.60 6.75
C LEU A 624 -44.17 -5.10 7.33
N GLY A 625 -45.27 -5.33 6.61
CA GLY A 625 -46.61 -4.90 7.02
C GLY A 625 -46.87 -3.39 7.02
N GLY A 626 -46.04 -2.59 6.35
CA GLY A 626 -46.34 -1.20 6.04
C GLY A 626 -47.39 -1.06 4.92
N GLN A 627 -47.94 0.16 4.75
CA GLN A 627 -48.96 0.45 3.74
C GLN A 627 -48.53 0.14 2.30
N VAL A 628 -47.22 0.23 2.04
CA VAL A 628 -46.60 -0.21 0.78
C VAL A 628 -45.28 -0.88 1.14
N PRO A 629 -45.26 -2.21 1.31
CA PRO A 629 -44.03 -2.91 1.65
C PRO A 629 -43.08 -2.88 0.45
N SER A 630 -41.80 -2.59 0.74
CA SER A 630 -40.72 -2.57 -0.22
C SER A 630 -39.76 -3.72 0.07
N PHE A 631 -39.60 -4.65 -0.86
CA PHE A 631 -38.71 -5.80 -0.71
C PHE A 631 -37.63 -5.82 -1.78
N GLU A 632 -36.52 -6.49 -1.51
CA GLU A 632 -35.45 -6.62 -2.50
C GLU A 632 -35.73 -7.76 -3.49
N LEU A 633 -35.71 -7.46 -4.78
CA LEU A 633 -35.87 -8.44 -5.85
C LEU A 633 -34.62 -9.33 -5.97
N LYS A 634 -34.80 -10.65 -5.82
CA LYS A 634 -33.74 -11.65 -5.99
C LYS A 634 -33.80 -12.35 -7.34
N ALA A 635 -34.98 -12.62 -7.87
CA ALA A 635 -35.14 -13.20 -9.20
C ALA A 635 -36.48 -12.81 -9.80
N ILE A 636 -36.57 -12.75 -11.13
CA ILE A 636 -37.82 -12.55 -11.85
C ILE A 636 -37.87 -13.37 -13.15
N TYR A 637 -38.99 -14.06 -13.35
CA TYR A 637 -39.31 -14.88 -14.50
C TYR A 637 -40.65 -14.41 -15.06
N CYS A 638 -40.74 -14.21 -16.37
CA CYS A 638 -42.03 -13.98 -17.01
C CYS A 638 -42.63 -15.31 -17.44
N LEU A 639 -43.88 -15.57 -17.06
CA LEU A 639 -44.59 -16.81 -17.35
C LEU A 639 -45.41 -16.75 -18.64
N ASP A 640 -45.81 -15.54 -19.07
CA ASP A 640 -46.71 -15.30 -20.20
C ASP A 640 -46.08 -14.43 -21.32
N CYS A 641 -44.77 -14.22 -21.30
CA CYS A 641 -44.05 -13.46 -22.32
C CYS A 641 -43.56 -14.34 -23.49
N ASP A 642 -43.54 -13.79 -24.71
CA ASP A 642 -42.96 -14.46 -25.88
C ASP A 642 -41.45 -14.69 -25.73
N SER A 643 -41.04 -15.95 -25.92
CA SER A 643 -39.69 -16.49 -25.65
C SER A 643 -38.57 -15.97 -26.57
N SER A 644 -38.92 -15.21 -27.62
CA SER A 644 -37.95 -14.61 -28.56
C SER A 644 -37.42 -13.23 -28.10
N LEU A 645 -38.09 -12.57 -27.15
CA LEU A 645 -37.76 -11.21 -26.67
C LEU A 645 -37.02 -11.18 -25.33
N LEU A 646 -37.16 -12.25 -24.54
CA LEU A 646 -36.49 -12.49 -23.26
C LEU A 646 -35.68 -13.77 -23.43
N THR A 647 -34.35 -13.66 -23.45
CA THR A 647 -33.46 -14.83 -23.40
C THR A 647 -33.96 -15.77 -22.31
N ALA A 648 -34.33 -17.00 -22.68
CA ALA A 648 -35.19 -17.93 -21.95
C ALA A 648 -34.65 -18.49 -20.62
N ALA A 649 -33.85 -17.73 -19.88
CA ALA A 649 -33.48 -17.99 -18.51
C ALA A 649 -33.81 -16.73 -17.72
N GLY A 650 -34.77 -16.79 -16.80
CA GLY A 650 -35.12 -15.63 -15.99
C GLY A 650 -33.90 -15.07 -15.26
N GLN A 651 -34.01 -13.80 -14.90
CA GLN A 651 -32.86 -13.08 -14.41
C GLN A 651 -32.78 -13.24 -12.90
N VAL A 652 -31.60 -13.63 -12.42
CA VAL A 652 -31.30 -13.80 -11.00
C VAL A 652 -30.30 -12.73 -10.61
N LYS A 653 -30.48 -12.16 -9.41
CA LYS A 653 -29.54 -11.25 -8.79
C LYS A 653 -28.21 -11.97 -8.63
N ILE A 654 -27.14 -11.37 -9.13
CA ILE A 654 -25.79 -11.92 -8.98
C ILE A 654 -25.35 -11.69 -7.53
N GLU A 655 -25.61 -12.66 -6.66
CA GLU A 655 -25.08 -12.67 -5.31
C GLU A 655 -23.62 -13.14 -5.35
N ARG A 656 -22.71 -12.32 -4.81
CA ARG A 656 -21.31 -12.71 -4.66
C ARG A 656 -21.21 -13.69 -3.50
N ASP A 657 -20.96 -14.97 -3.80
CA ASP A 657 -20.61 -15.97 -2.79
C ASP A 657 -19.25 -15.65 -2.17
N TRP A 658 -19.23 -14.83 -1.13
CA TRP A 658 -18.00 -14.43 -0.44
C TRP A 658 -17.31 -15.62 0.23
N ARG A 659 -18.06 -16.62 0.70
CA ARG A 659 -17.51 -17.88 1.25
C ARG A 659 -16.70 -18.62 0.19
N ARG A 660 -17.26 -18.81 -1.00
CA ARG A 660 -16.57 -19.40 -2.16
C ARG A 660 -15.38 -18.57 -2.58
N THR A 661 -15.53 -17.25 -2.61
CA THR A 661 -14.46 -16.31 -2.96
C THR A 661 -13.30 -16.36 -1.95
N THR A 662 -13.60 -16.46 -0.66
CA THR A 662 -12.61 -16.57 0.42
C THR A 662 -11.90 -17.91 0.38
N LEU A 663 -12.63 -19.01 0.22
CA LEU A 663 -12.04 -20.34 0.05
C LEU A 663 -11.15 -20.43 -1.20
N ASN A 664 -11.58 -19.82 -2.31
CA ASN A 664 -10.76 -19.70 -3.51
C ASN A 664 -9.51 -18.84 -3.27
N SER A 665 -9.60 -17.81 -2.43
CA SER A 665 -8.46 -16.96 -2.07
C SER A 665 -7.45 -17.71 -1.20
N VAL A 666 -7.93 -18.51 -0.24
CA VAL A 666 -7.09 -19.40 0.58
C VAL A 666 -6.42 -20.47 -0.29
N LYS A 667 -7.18 -21.07 -1.21
CA LYS A 667 -6.64 -22.02 -2.21
C LYS A 667 -5.52 -21.38 -3.02
N PHE A 668 -5.77 -20.19 -3.56
CA PHE A 668 -4.81 -19.44 -4.34
C PHE A 668 -3.55 -19.09 -3.53
N ALA A 669 -3.70 -18.64 -2.29
CA ALA A 669 -2.57 -18.33 -1.42
C ALA A 669 -1.72 -19.57 -1.10
N PHE A 670 -2.35 -20.73 -0.85
CA PHE A 670 -1.64 -21.98 -0.66
C PHE A 670 -0.90 -22.41 -1.93
N ASP A 671 -1.59 -22.40 -3.07
CA ASP A 671 -1.00 -22.75 -4.36
C ASP A 671 0.15 -21.79 -4.72
N PHE A 672 0.08 -20.50 -4.39
CA PHE A 672 1.14 -19.52 -4.65
C PHE A 672 2.49 -19.87 -3.99
N PHE A 673 2.48 -20.42 -2.77
CA PHE A 673 3.73 -20.74 -2.04
C PHE A 673 4.21 -22.18 -2.20
N PHE A 674 3.31 -23.11 -2.52
CA PHE A 674 3.61 -24.55 -2.48
C PHE A 674 3.44 -25.26 -3.83
N SER A 675 2.78 -24.66 -4.83
CA SER A 675 2.69 -25.22 -6.17
C SER A 675 4.04 -25.10 -6.88
N PRO A 676 4.42 -26.05 -7.75
CA PRO A 676 3.71 -27.28 -8.14
C PRO A 676 3.90 -28.50 -7.21
N PHE A 677 4.66 -28.42 -6.12
CA PHE A 677 4.88 -29.54 -5.20
C PHE A 677 3.60 -29.98 -4.45
N LEU A 678 2.90 -29.04 -3.81
CA LEU A 678 1.60 -29.25 -3.18
C LEU A 678 0.58 -28.29 -3.79
N SER A 679 -0.66 -28.75 -3.91
CA SER A 679 -1.77 -27.92 -4.33
C SER A 679 -2.98 -28.17 -3.45
N ALA A 680 -3.71 -27.11 -3.12
CA ALA A 680 -4.93 -27.21 -2.33
C ALA A 680 -6.08 -27.76 -3.19
N ARG A 681 -6.71 -28.83 -2.73
CA ARG A 681 -7.98 -29.33 -3.27
C ARG A 681 -9.07 -28.96 -2.27
N ILE A 682 -9.67 -27.80 -2.45
CA ILE A 682 -10.87 -27.40 -1.73
C ILE A 682 -12.03 -27.61 -2.68
N ASP A 683 -12.87 -28.61 -2.39
CA ASP A 683 -14.16 -28.78 -3.05
C ASP A 683 -15.11 -27.71 -2.49
N VAL A 684 -15.56 -26.79 -3.35
CA VAL A 684 -16.51 -25.72 -3.01
C VAL A 684 -17.87 -26.03 -3.55
#